data_AF-A0A067CDM2-F1
#
_entry.id   AF-A0A067CDM2-F1
#
_cell.length_a   1.000
_cell.length_b   1.000
_cell.length_c   1.000
_cell.angle_alpha   90.00
_cell.angle_beta   90.00
_cell.angle_gamma   90.00
#
_symmetry.space_group_name_H-M   'P 1'
#
loop_
_entity.id
_entity.type
_entity.pdbx_description
1 polymer ?
#
loop_
_entity_poly.entity_id
_entity_poly.type
_entity_poly.pdbx_seq_one_letter_code
_entity_poly.pdbx_strand_id
1 'polypeptide(L)'
;MRKQLCLALCAVVAVAQTTVPGVVYFPDHRPGYPLSTRDRVNATAIAIGIDADLATLAPHYQLLRTYRPSFHGVAIAPIAARHNLHVYLGLDVGAIDYATQVDAVITALQTHPSTVDAIIVGSDSLRVVSTDDLVGRIEALRSRVQSETSASHVKLGTAQHLEDWLDPLLASNMSAVEAAVDIVGVNYFPGRDASFDIGDPVALINGHWPLLQALYPSTKLTITETGYPTASLADATTYFNAFKLSAYSALGFYYAFFDRQPRDPSGDVDDYGLYTIDGTSKKILPDLDAFQNESSAFSSVIAGACYSPFHLDSYPLNGVAHGSLSAGMDDDFKLMKKYVGVVRTYYSTYMGVDVTPIAAKNDVPLYLGVFMTDQPWYANQVNAAIQGAIKHPSTVKAILVGNENVIPVGPYSASYISSQISYIRSQIAMQSNGKVNTVLLGTVQRVTDWLNPSLRTEMKNLADNSDIIGVNIYPFFDNSYDSSNPTVLLNALWDQMAAIYPASKLRLTETGFATGGPPSPLSPRVVPSLNNAITYYMALSQWQPSAGGGELFWYTFFDLRADDRTQPEELEKYFGFFTAGGQQKVAGFPPPYEAPAFTLAPALPVVTVSPLTSPPARATPAPSSAAFMGANYDPFHNAAYPSNLPALGVAITQDLAVLKKHFNVVRTVYTNFYGIEIAPYLAAAKLDVYLGVFMTREGWYTSQVNSAISAVRGYGGHIRAILVGNENINLNENFSPSEVAAQVVAVRSTLRAATSAALVMGTAQRAATWLTGTTAMRALANACDVIGVTYQPYLDGKYDPANPTAGLDLVWTQLKKLYPASKLRLVDVTFPSAPVPSPFNSVATLALQQAFYNALLKWVAINCPTTERFWGTFFDNAALRRTGGLYTAARLPKSSAFPLPL
;
A
#
# COMPACT_ATOMS: atom_id res chain seq x y z
N MET A 1 1.63 -20.45 -62.10
CA MET A 1 2.95 -20.40 -61.42
C MET A 1 3.00 -19.18 -60.53
N ARG A 2 3.01 -19.39 -59.20
CA ARG A 2 3.42 -18.50 -58.09
C ARG A 2 2.65 -18.92 -56.82
N LYS A 3 3.01 -20.12 -56.36
CA LYS A 3 2.86 -20.66 -55.00
C LYS A 3 4.29 -20.96 -54.56
N GLN A 4 4.61 -20.72 -53.29
CA GLN A 4 5.94 -20.78 -52.62
C GLN A 4 6.63 -19.42 -52.48
N LEU A 5 6.21 -18.65 -51.47
CA LEU A 5 7.05 -18.18 -50.36
C LEU A 5 6.10 -17.61 -49.29
N CYS A 6 6.47 -17.74 -48.01
CA CYS A 6 5.73 -17.32 -46.81
C CYS A 6 4.68 -18.31 -46.26
N LEU A 7 5.14 -19.51 -45.91
CA LEU A 7 4.74 -20.19 -44.66
C LEU A 7 5.83 -19.88 -43.60
N ALA A 8 5.43 -19.76 -42.33
CA ALA A 8 6.16 -19.26 -41.14
C ALA A 8 6.10 -17.72 -41.01
N LEU A 9 5.63 -17.11 -39.91
CA LEU A 9 5.44 -17.53 -38.53
C LEU A 9 4.04 -17.11 -38.02
N CYS A 10 3.28 -18.06 -37.48
CA CYS A 10 2.36 -17.77 -36.37
C CYS A 10 3.20 -17.81 -35.10
N ALA A 11 3.52 -16.65 -34.53
CA ALA A 11 3.97 -16.53 -33.16
C ALA A 11 3.04 -15.53 -32.46
N VAL A 12 2.21 -16.05 -31.58
CA VAL A 12 1.43 -15.27 -30.63
C VAL A 12 2.44 -14.51 -29.78
N VAL A 13 2.55 -13.19 -29.98
CA VAL A 13 3.38 -12.34 -29.11
C VAL A 13 2.60 -12.15 -27.82
N ALA A 14 2.94 -12.94 -26.81
CA ALA A 14 2.52 -12.69 -25.44
C ALA A 14 3.11 -11.34 -24.99
N VAL A 15 2.25 -10.38 -24.65
CA VAL A 15 2.66 -9.08 -24.11
C VAL A 15 3.05 -9.27 -22.65
N ALA A 16 4.32 -9.60 -22.41
CA ALA A 16 4.91 -9.68 -21.08
C ALA A 16 5.44 -8.31 -20.64
N GLN A 17 5.10 -7.92 -19.41
CA GLN A 17 5.65 -6.76 -18.70
C GLN A 17 7.17 -6.87 -18.64
N THR A 18 7.91 -5.81 -19.00
CA THR A 18 9.38 -5.84 -18.95
C THR A 18 9.90 -5.49 -17.55
N THR A 19 9.58 -6.32 -16.57
CA THR A 19 10.50 -6.59 -15.45
C THR A 19 11.53 -7.61 -15.96
N VAL A 20 12.79 -7.53 -15.50
CA VAL A 20 13.68 -8.70 -15.65
C VAL A 20 12.99 -9.88 -14.93
N PRO A 21 12.67 -10.98 -15.63
CA PRO A 21 11.80 -12.03 -15.12
C PRO A 21 12.41 -12.71 -13.91
N GLY A 22 13.74 -12.83 -13.86
CA GLY A 22 14.45 -13.46 -12.74
C GLY A 22 15.57 -12.63 -12.12
N VAL A 23 15.94 -12.96 -10.88
CA VAL A 23 17.13 -12.44 -10.21
C VAL A 23 17.90 -13.55 -9.50
N VAL A 24 19.23 -13.43 -9.40
CA VAL A 24 20.06 -14.37 -8.65
C VAL A 24 20.11 -13.98 -7.17
N TYR A 25 19.87 -14.96 -6.29
CA TYR A 25 19.88 -14.80 -4.84
C TYR A 25 20.96 -15.67 -4.17
N PHE A 26 21.70 -15.04 -3.26
CA PHE A 26 22.84 -15.59 -2.53
C PHE A 26 22.58 -15.50 -1.02
N PRO A 27 22.20 -16.60 -0.33
CA PRO A 27 22.00 -16.57 1.12
C PRO A 27 23.23 -16.14 1.92
N ASP A 28 24.43 -16.33 1.36
CA ASP A 28 25.72 -15.95 1.95
C ASP A 28 26.02 -14.45 1.88
N HIS A 29 25.03 -13.58 1.62
CA HIS A 29 25.24 -12.13 1.71
C HIS A 29 25.29 -11.62 3.17
N ARG A 30 24.58 -12.22 4.11
CA ARG A 30 24.43 -11.65 5.47
C ARG A 30 25.73 -11.72 6.27
N PRO A 31 26.26 -10.60 6.81
CA PRO A 31 27.49 -10.61 7.59
C PRO A 31 27.46 -11.63 8.74
N GLY A 32 28.52 -12.46 8.81
CA GLY A 32 28.66 -13.49 9.84
C GLY A 32 27.96 -14.81 9.51
N TYR A 33 27.38 -14.95 8.32
CA TYR A 33 26.97 -16.26 7.81
C TYR A 33 28.19 -17.10 7.43
N PRO A 34 28.11 -18.43 7.64
CA PRO A 34 29.20 -19.35 7.36
C PRO A 34 29.56 -19.34 5.85
N LEU A 35 30.79 -18.95 5.54
CA LEU A 35 31.35 -18.96 4.18
C LEU A 35 32.10 -20.28 3.90
N SER A 36 32.52 -20.97 4.96
CA SER A 36 33.20 -22.27 4.92
C SER A 36 32.33 -23.36 5.54
N THR A 37 32.51 -24.60 5.08
CA THR A 37 31.88 -25.79 5.68
C THR A 37 32.37 -26.10 7.10
N ARG A 38 33.40 -25.37 7.60
CA ARG A 38 33.93 -25.49 8.96
C ARG A 38 33.37 -24.45 9.95
N ASP A 39 32.62 -23.46 9.45
CA ASP A 39 32.07 -22.39 10.27
C ASP A 39 30.91 -22.89 11.13
N ARG A 40 30.66 -22.24 12.28
CA ARG A 40 29.53 -22.61 13.15
C ARG A 40 28.21 -22.28 12.46
N VAL A 41 27.42 -23.31 12.19
CA VAL A 41 26.10 -23.18 11.55
C VAL A 41 24.99 -22.97 12.59
N ASN A 42 24.21 -21.90 12.42
CA ASN A 42 22.94 -21.73 13.12
C ASN A 42 21.79 -21.76 12.09
N ALA A 43 21.28 -22.97 11.82
CA ALA A 43 20.25 -23.19 10.80
C ALA A 43 18.97 -22.37 11.05
N THR A 44 18.58 -22.14 12.30
CA THR A 44 17.41 -21.30 12.63
C THR A 44 17.64 -19.85 12.24
N ALA A 45 18.82 -19.29 12.56
CA ALA A 45 19.16 -17.91 12.18
C ALA A 45 19.27 -17.75 10.67
N ILE A 46 19.80 -18.77 9.98
CA ILE A 46 19.87 -18.83 8.52
C ILE A 46 18.46 -18.85 7.92
N ALA A 47 17.55 -19.69 8.43
CA ALA A 47 16.17 -19.75 7.94
C ALA A 47 15.40 -18.43 8.15
N ILE A 48 15.60 -17.76 9.28
CA ILE A 48 15.01 -16.43 9.54
C ILE A 48 15.58 -15.39 8.58
N GLY A 49 16.89 -15.46 8.27
CA GLY A 49 17.49 -14.52 7.35
C GLY A 49 17.02 -14.71 5.92
N ILE A 50 17.05 -15.95 5.41
CA ILE A 50 16.53 -16.27 4.07
C ILE A 50 15.08 -15.81 3.95
N ASP A 51 14.25 -16.01 4.98
CA ASP A 51 12.86 -15.54 4.97
C ASP A 51 12.73 -14.02 4.84
N ALA A 52 13.53 -13.27 5.59
CA ALA A 52 13.53 -11.81 5.52
C ALA A 52 14.12 -11.28 4.20
N ASP A 53 15.10 -11.98 3.62
CA ASP A 53 15.66 -11.65 2.31
C ASP A 53 14.62 -11.84 1.20
N LEU A 54 13.95 -12.99 1.20
CA LEU A 54 12.90 -13.29 0.21
C LEU A 54 11.68 -12.37 0.39
N ALA A 55 11.35 -11.95 1.61
CA ALA A 55 10.32 -10.92 1.85
C ALA A 55 10.69 -9.56 1.25
N THR A 56 11.99 -9.22 1.21
CA THR A 56 12.49 -7.98 0.60
C THR A 56 12.52 -8.07 -0.93
N LEU A 57 12.81 -9.26 -1.45
CA LEU A 57 12.92 -9.55 -2.88
C LEU A 57 11.56 -9.72 -3.59
N ALA A 58 10.61 -10.40 -2.94
CA ALA A 58 9.31 -10.78 -3.53
C ALA A 58 8.48 -9.63 -4.12
N PRO A 59 8.52 -8.40 -3.57
CA PRO A 59 7.84 -7.27 -4.19
C PRO A 59 8.42 -6.86 -5.56
N HIS A 60 9.65 -7.25 -5.89
CA HIS A 60 10.36 -6.86 -7.11
C HIS A 60 10.44 -7.97 -8.16
N TYR A 61 10.48 -9.23 -7.74
CA TYR A 61 10.67 -10.40 -8.60
C TYR A 61 9.74 -11.54 -8.20
N GLN A 62 9.25 -12.29 -9.18
CA GLN A 62 8.48 -13.52 -8.96
C GLN A 62 9.32 -14.78 -9.16
N LEU A 63 10.44 -14.69 -9.87
CA LEU A 63 11.34 -15.81 -10.14
C LEU A 63 12.73 -15.50 -9.60
N LEU A 64 13.33 -16.44 -8.88
CA LEU A 64 14.73 -16.33 -8.45
C LEU A 64 15.55 -17.55 -8.86
N ARG A 65 16.84 -17.35 -9.07
CA ARG A 65 17.81 -18.44 -9.27
C ARG A 65 18.74 -18.52 -8.06
N THR A 66 18.99 -19.74 -7.61
CA THR A 66 19.98 -20.01 -6.56
C THR A 66 21.10 -20.87 -7.11
N TYR A 67 22.22 -20.93 -6.40
CA TYR A 67 23.33 -21.82 -6.73
C TYR A 67 23.24 -23.19 -6.05
N ARG A 68 22.39 -23.31 -5.01
CA ARG A 68 22.15 -24.51 -4.23
C ARG A 68 20.68 -24.63 -3.86
N PRO A 69 20.12 -25.85 -3.72
CA PRO A 69 18.75 -26.05 -3.24
C PRO A 69 18.62 -25.87 -1.72
N SER A 70 19.72 -26.07 -0.99
CA SER A 70 19.80 -25.83 0.44
C SER A 70 21.07 -25.07 0.80
N PHE A 71 21.00 -24.21 1.81
CA PHE A 71 22.14 -23.48 2.35
C PHE A 71 22.37 -23.89 3.80
N HIS A 72 23.48 -24.60 4.06
CA HIS A 72 23.84 -25.15 5.38
C HIS A 72 22.69 -25.88 6.08
N GLY A 73 21.97 -26.74 5.34
CA GLY A 73 20.87 -27.55 5.86
C GLY A 73 19.50 -26.84 5.87
N VAL A 74 19.41 -25.58 5.43
CA VAL A 74 18.14 -24.87 5.27
C VAL A 74 17.67 -24.97 3.82
N ALA A 75 16.55 -25.63 3.58
CA ALA A 75 15.95 -25.74 2.25
C ALA A 75 15.32 -24.40 1.81
N ILE A 76 15.60 -23.99 0.57
CA ILE A 76 15.15 -22.68 0.06
C ILE A 76 13.71 -22.73 -0.47
N ALA A 77 13.33 -23.81 -1.17
CA ALA A 77 12.01 -23.94 -1.79
C ALA A 77 10.82 -23.73 -0.83
N PRO A 78 10.80 -24.29 0.40
CA PRO A 78 9.72 -24.03 1.34
C PRO A 78 9.60 -22.56 1.78
N ILE A 79 10.73 -21.84 1.85
CA ILE A 79 10.74 -20.43 2.23
C ILE A 79 10.26 -19.58 1.05
N ALA A 80 10.72 -19.86 -0.17
CA ALA A 80 10.26 -19.20 -1.38
C ALA A 80 8.75 -19.36 -1.59
N ALA A 81 8.20 -20.55 -1.32
CA ALA A 81 6.76 -20.82 -1.41
C ALA A 81 5.91 -19.90 -0.51
N ARG A 82 6.41 -19.54 0.69
CA ARG A 82 5.69 -18.62 1.61
C ARG A 82 5.54 -17.21 1.06
N HIS A 83 6.44 -16.81 0.15
CA HIS A 83 6.45 -15.49 -0.48
C HIS A 83 5.90 -15.52 -1.92
N ASN A 84 5.28 -16.62 -2.34
CA ASN A 84 4.76 -16.84 -3.70
C ASN A 84 5.83 -16.67 -4.79
N LEU A 85 7.08 -17.04 -4.48
CA LEU A 85 8.19 -17.02 -5.43
C LEU A 85 8.34 -18.36 -6.14
N HIS A 86 8.72 -18.32 -7.41
CA HIS A 86 9.21 -19.46 -8.18
C HIS A 86 10.73 -19.53 -8.12
N VAL A 87 11.30 -20.74 -8.23
CA VAL A 87 12.74 -20.95 -8.11
C VAL A 87 13.35 -21.78 -9.24
N TYR A 88 14.50 -21.32 -9.74
CA TYR A 88 15.47 -22.12 -10.48
C TYR A 88 16.56 -22.57 -9.49
N LEU A 89 16.49 -23.83 -9.06
CA LEU A 89 17.43 -24.36 -8.07
C LEU A 89 18.75 -24.73 -8.74
N GLY A 90 19.85 -24.16 -8.28
CA GLY A 90 21.19 -24.52 -8.76
C GLY A 90 21.74 -25.77 -8.08
N LEU A 91 22.61 -26.50 -8.79
CA LEU A 91 23.42 -27.59 -8.26
C LEU A 91 24.88 -27.35 -8.64
N ASP A 92 25.70 -27.03 -7.64
CA ASP A 92 27.15 -26.87 -7.78
C ASP A 92 27.82 -28.25 -7.92
N VAL A 93 28.22 -28.61 -9.14
CA VAL A 93 28.80 -29.93 -9.47
C VAL A 93 30.20 -30.15 -8.88
N GLY A 94 30.89 -29.07 -8.49
CA GLY A 94 32.19 -29.13 -7.82
C GLY A 94 32.09 -29.26 -6.30
N ALA A 95 30.88 -29.19 -5.73
CA ALA A 95 30.67 -29.19 -4.30
C ALA A 95 30.93 -30.58 -3.67
N ILE A 96 31.64 -30.61 -2.54
CA ILE A 96 31.86 -31.85 -1.77
C ILE A 96 30.56 -32.49 -1.29
N ASP A 97 29.51 -31.69 -1.10
CA ASP A 97 28.18 -32.10 -0.67
C ASP A 97 27.20 -32.28 -1.84
N TYR A 98 27.69 -32.46 -3.08
CA TYR A 98 26.86 -32.58 -4.28
C TYR A 98 25.73 -33.60 -4.13
N ALA A 99 26.01 -34.82 -3.64
CA ALA A 99 24.99 -35.85 -3.46
C ALA A 99 23.87 -35.41 -2.50
N THR A 100 24.23 -34.77 -1.39
CA THR A 100 23.26 -34.20 -0.43
C THR A 100 22.42 -33.10 -1.07
N GLN A 101 23.01 -32.26 -1.92
CA GLN A 101 22.27 -31.23 -2.63
C GLN A 101 21.32 -31.84 -3.68
N VAL A 102 21.69 -32.93 -4.35
CA VAL A 102 20.77 -33.67 -5.23
C VAL A 102 19.57 -34.20 -4.45
N ASP A 103 19.76 -34.77 -3.25
CA ASP A 103 18.66 -35.23 -2.39
C ASP A 103 17.75 -34.07 -1.94
N ALA A 104 18.32 -32.88 -1.70
CA ALA A 104 17.56 -31.68 -1.38
C ALA A 104 16.71 -31.20 -2.57
N VAL A 105 17.19 -31.34 -3.82
CA VAL A 105 16.37 -31.10 -5.02
C VAL A 105 15.19 -32.06 -5.07
N ILE A 106 15.43 -33.37 -4.92
CA ILE A 106 14.34 -34.36 -4.95
C ILE A 106 13.30 -34.08 -3.86
N THR A 107 13.76 -33.75 -2.65
CA THR A 107 12.87 -33.36 -1.54
C THR A 107 12.06 -32.10 -1.87
N ALA A 108 12.68 -31.08 -2.47
CA ALA A 108 11.99 -29.86 -2.88
C ALA A 108 10.91 -30.15 -3.92
N LEU A 109 11.19 -31.03 -4.90
CA LEU A 109 10.22 -31.44 -5.92
C LEU A 109 9.09 -32.30 -5.37
N GLN A 110 9.34 -33.13 -4.35
CA GLN A 110 8.29 -33.91 -3.70
C GLN A 110 7.37 -33.05 -2.82
N THR A 111 7.91 -32.02 -2.17
CA THR A 111 7.18 -31.23 -1.17
C THR A 111 6.62 -29.92 -1.69
N HIS A 112 7.29 -29.29 -2.66
CA HIS A 112 6.94 -28.00 -3.25
C HIS A 112 7.08 -28.00 -4.79
N PRO A 113 6.48 -28.98 -5.51
CA PRO A 113 6.65 -29.12 -6.96
C PRO A 113 6.21 -27.89 -7.76
N SER A 114 5.21 -27.15 -7.27
CA SER A 114 4.70 -25.93 -7.91
C SER A 114 5.58 -24.70 -7.72
N THR A 115 6.53 -24.76 -6.80
CA THR A 115 7.47 -23.67 -6.50
C THR A 115 8.73 -23.76 -7.35
N VAL A 116 9.11 -24.97 -7.78
CA VAL A 116 10.34 -25.22 -8.55
C VAL A 116 10.01 -25.34 -10.03
N ASP A 117 10.57 -24.43 -10.83
CA ASP A 117 10.33 -24.39 -12.28
C ASP A 117 11.44 -25.08 -13.07
N ALA A 118 12.69 -24.99 -12.58
CA ALA A 118 13.84 -25.62 -13.20
C ALA A 118 14.95 -25.97 -12.21
N ILE A 119 15.81 -26.91 -12.59
CA ILE A 119 17.05 -27.24 -11.92
C ILE A 119 18.23 -26.92 -12.84
N ILE A 120 19.16 -26.09 -12.40
CA ILE A 120 20.36 -25.71 -13.15
C ILE A 120 21.56 -26.47 -12.59
N VAL A 121 22.02 -27.49 -13.33
CA VAL A 121 23.15 -28.34 -12.96
C VAL A 121 24.44 -27.73 -13.51
N GLY A 122 25.30 -27.24 -12.62
CA GLY A 122 26.52 -26.53 -12.96
C GLY A 122 26.28 -25.06 -13.34
N SER A 123 27.18 -24.20 -12.85
CA SER A 123 27.35 -22.80 -13.26
C SER A 123 28.85 -22.58 -13.49
N ASP A 124 29.25 -22.24 -14.72
CA ASP A 124 30.66 -22.06 -15.15
C ASP A 124 31.59 -23.23 -14.76
N SER A 125 31.01 -24.43 -14.76
CA SER A 125 31.60 -25.62 -14.17
C SER A 125 32.49 -26.40 -15.11
N LEU A 126 32.46 -26.11 -16.43
CA LEU A 126 33.33 -26.76 -17.42
C LEU A 126 34.83 -26.48 -17.22
N ARG A 127 35.15 -25.53 -16.33
CA ARG A 127 36.52 -25.26 -15.86
C ARG A 127 36.98 -26.25 -14.78
N VAL A 128 36.05 -27.02 -14.20
CA VAL A 128 36.26 -27.89 -13.03
C VAL A 128 35.91 -29.35 -13.34
N VAL A 129 34.92 -29.59 -14.21
CA VAL A 129 34.49 -30.93 -14.65
C VAL A 129 34.51 -31.01 -16.18
N SER A 130 34.66 -32.22 -16.73
CA SER A 130 34.52 -32.44 -18.18
C SER A 130 33.05 -32.34 -18.61
N THR A 131 32.82 -32.11 -19.91
CA THR A 131 31.47 -32.13 -20.49
C THR A 131 30.78 -33.48 -20.28
N ASP A 132 31.53 -34.58 -20.36
CA ASP A 132 30.98 -35.93 -20.14
C ASP A 132 30.51 -36.13 -18.69
N ASP A 133 31.26 -35.62 -17.70
CA ASP A 133 30.85 -35.69 -16.29
C ASP A 133 29.60 -34.83 -16.03
N LEU A 134 29.54 -33.63 -16.62
CA LEU A 134 28.37 -32.77 -16.51
C LEU A 134 27.11 -33.41 -17.13
N VAL A 135 27.23 -33.97 -18.34
CA VAL A 135 26.14 -34.68 -19.02
C VAL A 135 25.68 -35.87 -18.17
N GLY A 136 26.61 -36.71 -17.70
CA GLY A 136 26.28 -37.86 -16.86
C GLY A 136 25.54 -37.47 -15.58
N ARG A 137 25.91 -36.36 -14.95
CA ARG A 137 25.21 -35.82 -13.77
C ARG A 137 23.79 -35.33 -14.08
N ILE A 138 23.60 -34.69 -15.22
CA ILE A 138 22.28 -34.22 -15.68
C ILE A 138 21.36 -35.42 -15.96
N GLU A 139 21.85 -36.44 -16.65
CA GLU A 139 21.09 -37.65 -16.95
C GLU A 139 20.76 -38.46 -15.68
N ALA A 140 21.71 -38.54 -14.74
CA ALA A 140 21.47 -39.16 -13.44
C ALA A 140 20.38 -38.44 -12.65
N LEU A 141 20.42 -37.10 -12.58
CA LEU A 141 19.38 -36.31 -11.95
C LEU A 141 18.05 -36.48 -12.66
N ARG A 142 18.01 -36.44 -14.00
CA ARG A 142 16.80 -36.63 -14.80
C ARG A 142 16.12 -37.95 -14.46
N SER A 143 16.90 -39.02 -14.36
CA SER A 143 16.42 -40.37 -14.00
C SER A 143 15.82 -40.39 -12.59
N ARG A 144 16.44 -39.72 -11.62
CA ARG A 144 15.90 -39.59 -10.26
C ARG A 144 14.62 -38.76 -10.23
N VAL A 145 14.57 -37.60 -10.90
CA VAL A 145 13.36 -36.77 -10.95
C VAL A 145 12.17 -37.54 -11.52
N GLN A 146 12.39 -38.31 -12.60
CA GLN A 146 11.34 -39.12 -13.24
C GLN A 146 10.87 -40.29 -12.38
N SER A 147 11.75 -40.89 -11.58
CA SER A 147 11.42 -42.08 -10.79
C SER A 147 10.94 -41.77 -9.37
N GLU A 148 11.40 -40.67 -8.78
CA GLU A 148 11.18 -40.33 -7.36
C GLU A 148 10.17 -39.20 -7.17
N THR A 149 9.73 -38.51 -8.23
CA THR A 149 8.85 -37.34 -8.13
C THR A 149 7.74 -37.36 -9.18
N SER A 150 6.65 -36.61 -8.93
CA SER A 150 5.59 -36.37 -9.91
C SER A 150 5.81 -35.08 -10.72
N ALA A 151 6.96 -34.42 -10.58
CA ALA A 151 7.23 -33.08 -11.11
C ALA A 151 7.70 -33.13 -12.57
N SER A 152 6.89 -33.73 -13.45
CA SER A 152 7.22 -33.90 -14.87
C SER A 152 7.30 -32.59 -15.66
N HIS A 153 6.87 -31.48 -15.08
CA HIS A 153 6.93 -30.14 -15.67
C HIS A 153 8.30 -29.46 -15.51
N VAL A 154 9.15 -29.96 -14.61
CA VAL A 154 10.42 -29.30 -14.23
C VAL A 154 11.47 -29.50 -15.31
N LYS A 155 12.06 -28.39 -15.75
CA LYS A 155 13.14 -28.40 -16.74
C LYS A 155 14.50 -28.63 -16.07
N LEU A 156 15.39 -29.37 -16.73
CA LEU A 156 16.78 -29.50 -16.31
C LEU A 156 17.68 -28.70 -17.25
N GLY A 157 18.54 -27.86 -16.68
CA GLY A 157 19.44 -26.97 -17.42
C GLY A 157 20.86 -27.04 -16.95
N THR A 158 21.72 -26.28 -17.62
CA THR A 158 23.05 -25.90 -17.13
C THR A 158 23.31 -24.42 -17.43
N ALA A 159 24.24 -23.78 -16.73
CA ALA A 159 24.65 -22.41 -16.97
C ALA A 159 26.18 -22.37 -17.22
N GLN A 160 26.63 -21.86 -18.36
CA GLN A 160 28.06 -21.77 -18.67
C GLN A 160 28.41 -20.42 -19.30
N HIS A 161 29.71 -20.11 -19.31
CA HIS A 161 30.26 -18.92 -19.95
C HIS A 161 29.85 -18.83 -21.42
N LEU A 162 29.54 -17.62 -21.87
CA LEU A 162 29.25 -17.33 -23.27
C LEU A 162 30.35 -17.87 -24.20
N GLU A 163 31.60 -17.68 -23.80
CA GLU A 163 32.77 -18.03 -24.60
C GLU A 163 32.84 -19.54 -24.85
N ASP A 164 32.49 -20.35 -23.85
CA ASP A 164 32.46 -21.81 -24.00
C ASP A 164 31.39 -22.24 -25.03
N TRP A 165 30.21 -21.60 -25.01
CA TRP A 165 29.14 -21.87 -25.97
C TRP A 165 29.49 -21.49 -27.41
N LEU A 166 30.35 -20.48 -27.60
CA LEU A 166 30.75 -19.96 -28.90
C LEU A 166 32.10 -20.52 -29.40
N ASP A 167 32.87 -21.22 -28.57
CA ASP A 167 34.18 -21.75 -28.93
C ASP A 167 34.05 -22.90 -29.97
N PRO A 168 34.57 -22.72 -31.21
CA PRO A 168 34.56 -23.77 -32.22
C PRO A 168 35.31 -25.04 -31.80
N LEU A 169 36.29 -24.94 -30.89
CA LEU A 169 37.04 -26.07 -30.37
C LEU A 169 36.22 -26.92 -29.39
N LEU A 170 35.18 -26.33 -28.77
CA LEU A 170 34.28 -27.01 -27.86
C LEU A 170 32.95 -27.40 -28.51
N ALA A 171 32.72 -27.07 -29.78
CA ALA A 171 31.42 -27.22 -30.44
C ALA A 171 30.81 -28.64 -30.34
N SER A 172 31.59 -29.71 -30.50
CA SER A 172 31.09 -31.08 -30.32
C SER A 172 30.65 -31.35 -28.88
N ASN A 173 31.43 -30.85 -27.93
CA ASN A 173 31.21 -31.08 -26.51
C ASN A 173 30.01 -30.27 -26.02
N MET A 174 29.88 -29.01 -26.46
CA MET A 174 28.74 -28.15 -26.13
C MET A 174 27.43 -28.63 -26.79
N SER A 175 27.51 -29.22 -27.99
CA SER A 175 26.36 -29.89 -28.60
C SER A 175 25.88 -31.09 -27.79
N ALA A 176 26.80 -31.87 -27.19
CA ALA A 176 26.44 -32.97 -26.29
C ALA A 176 25.79 -32.45 -24.99
N VAL A 177 26.31 -31.36 -24.43
CA VAL A 177 25.71 -30.69 -23.26
C VAL A 177 24.31 -30.17 -23.59
N GLU A 178 24.12 -29.49 -24.72
CA GLU A 178 22.81 -29.01 -25.19
C GLU A 178 21.79 -30.15 -25.34
N ALA A 179 22.22 -31.28 -25.88
CA ALA A 179 21.35 -32.43 -26.07
C ALA A 179 20.83 -33.01 -24.74
N ALA A 180 21.62 -32.91 -23.66
CA ALA A 180 21.26 -33.42 -22.32
C ALA A 180 20.28 -32.53 -21.55
N VAL A 181 20.14 -31.26 -21.94
CA VAL A 181 19.39 -30.24 -21.19
C VAL A 181 18.14 -29.73 -21.92
N ASP A 182 17.17 -29.30 -21.12
CA ASP A 182 15.99 -28.54 -21.53
C ASP A 182 16.28 -27.03 -21.57
N ILE A 183 17.30 -26.58 -20.83
CA ILE A 183 17.74 -25.17 -20.76
C ILE A 183 19.26 -25.08 -21.01
N VAL A 184 19.61 -24.33 -22.05
CA VAL A 184 20.98 -23.87 -22.35
C VAL A 184 21.15 -22.49 -21.72
N GLY A 185 21.73 -22.47 -20.52
CA GLY A 185 21.98 -21.26 -19.76
C GLY A 185 23.29 -20.59 -20.14
N VAL A 186 23.22 -19.30 -20.43
CA VAL A 186 24.36 -18.47 -20.80
C VAL A 186 24.61 -17.45 -19.70
N ASN A 187 25.79 -17.51 -19.10
CA ASN A 187 26.28 -16.51 -18.16
C ASN A 187 27.01 -15.41 -18.94
N TYR A 188 26.57 -14.18 -18.77
CA TYR A 188 26.89 -13.07 -19.66
C TYR A 188 27.21 -11.80 -18.87
N PHE A 189 28.49 -11.42 -18.77
CA PHE A 189 28.91 -10.24 -18.01
C PHE A 189 29.59 -9.21 -18.92
N PRO A 190 28.83 -8.29 -19.54
CA PRO A 190 29.36 -7.43 -20.59
C PRO A 190 30.45 -6.49 -20.06
N GLY A 191 30.37 -6.05 -18.80
CA GLY A 191 31.40 -5.19 -18.21
C GLY A 191 32.79 -5.84 -18.07
N ARG A 192 32.92 -7.15 -18.34
CA ARG A 192 34.21 -7.85 -18.39
C ARG A 192 34.80 -7.92 -19.80
N ASP A 193 34.03 -7.56 -20.82
CA ASP A 193 34.47 -7.52 -22.22
C ASP A 193 35.10 -6.16 -22.54
N ALA A 194 36.30 -6.18 -23.15
CA ALA A 194 37.03 -4.96 -23.50
C ALA A 194 36.34 -4.10 -24.58
N SER A 195 35.38 -4.68 -25.31
CA SER A 195 34.59 -4.01 -26.34
C SER A 195 33.25 -3.44 -25.84
N PHE A 196 32.97 -3.56 -24.54
CA PHE A 196 31.75 -3.02 -23.95
C PHE A 196 31.70 -1.48 -24.03
N ASP A 197 30.55 -0.98 -24.47
CA ASP A 197 30.22 0.44 -24.51
C ASP A 197 28.96 0.70 -23.68
N ILE A 198 29.06 1.52 -22.64
CA ILE A 198 27.91 1.92 -21.82
C ILE A 198 26.94 2.83 -22.59
N GLY A 199 27.36 3.42 -23.71
CA GLY A 199 26.50 4.13 -24.65
C GLY A 199 25.55 3.22 -25.43
N ASP A 200 25.88 1.94 -25.56
CA ASP A 200 25.02 0.89 -26.11
C ASP A 200 25.10 -0.39 -25.24
N PRO A 201 24.48 -0.37 -24.04
CA PRO A 201 24.72 -1.39 -23.02
C PRO A 201 24.36 -2.83 -23.43
N VAL A 202 23.50 -2.98 -24.44
CA VAL A 202 23.03 -4.29 -24.92
C VAL A 202 23.69 -4.70 -26.26
N ALA A 203 24.60 -3.90 -26.81
CA ALA A 203 25.28 -4.15 -28.08
C ALA A 203 25.92 -5.55 -28.15
N LEU A 204 26.64 -5.93 -27.10
CA LEU A 204 27.33 -7.21 -27.07
C LEU A 204 26.32 -8.38 -27.05
N ILE A 205 25.20 -8.24 -26.34
CA ILE A 205 24.13 -9.25 -26.36
C ILE A 205 23.51 -9.32 -27.77
N ASN A 206 23.24 -8.17 -28.40
CA ASN A 206 22.74 -8.10 -29.77
C ASN A 206 23.68 -8.77 -30.78
N GLY A 207 24.99 -8.68 -30.57
CA GLY A 207 26.00 -9.33 -31.41
C GLY A 207 26.11 -10.84 -31.20
N HIS A 208 26.12 -11.29 -29.93
CA HIS A 208 26.37 -12.69 -29.59
C HIS A 208 25.12 -13.57 -29.62
N TRP A 209 23.95 -13.04 -29.29
CA TRP A 209 22.72 -13.84 -29.21
C TRP A 209 22.30 -14.48 -30.53
N PRO A 210 22.37 -13.80 -31.70
CA PRO A 210 22.10 -14.43 -32.99
C PRO A 210 23.08 -15.57 -33.31
N LEU A 211 24.34 -15.48 -32.86
CA LEU A 211 25.33 -16.55 -33.04
C LEU A 211 24.94 -17.79 -32.23
N LEU A 212 24.52 -17.59 -30.97
CA LEU A 212 24.00 -18.68 -30.14
C LEU A 212 22.75 -19.31 -30.77
N GLN A 213 21.82 -18.52 -31.31
CA GLN A 213 20.62 -19.01 -31.98
C GLN A 213 20.91 -19.78 -33.28
N ALA A 214 22.06 -19.53 -33.91
CA ALA A 214 22.50 -20.29 -35.08
C ALA A 214 23.10 -21.65 -34.68
N LEU A 215 23.63 -21.78 -33.46
CA LEU A 215 24.26 -23.01 -32.96
C LEU A 215 23.31 -23.90 -32.16
N TYR A 216 22.37 -23.31 -31.41
CA TYR A 216 21.53 -24.02 -30.46
C TYR A 216 20.04 -23.65 -30.60
N PRO A 217 19.11 -24.56 -30.24
CA PRO A 217 17.68 -24.27 -30.33
C PRO A 217 17.29 -23.05 -29.50
N SER A 218 16.71 -22.04 -30.15
CA SER A 218 16.27 -20.80 -29.48
C SER A 218 15.28 -21.04 -28.34
N THR A 219 14.52 -22.14 -28.38
CA THR A 219 13.59 -22.56 -27.32
C THR A 219 14.27 -23.03 -26.03
N LYS A 220 15.57 -23.35 -26.08
CA LYS A 220 16.36 -23.77 -24.91
C LYS A 220 17.22 -22.64 -24.34
N LEU A 221 17.53 -21.61 -25.12
CA LEU A 221 18.43 -20.54 -24.71
C LEU A 221 17.83 -19.67 -23.60
N THR A 222 18.61 -19.40 -22.55
CA THR A 222 18.22 -18.55 -21.41
C THR A 222 19.47 -17.80 -20.91
N ILE A 223 19.35 -16.50 -20.63
CA ILE A 223 20.43 -15.73 -19.98
C ILE A 223 20.36 -16.06 -18.49
N THR A 224 21.17 -17.00 -18.02
CA THR A 224 21.09 -17.44 -16.62
C THR A 224 21.73 -16.47 -15.64
N GLU A 225 22.58 -15.57 -16.14
CA GLU A 225 23.20 -14.48 -15.39
C GLU A 225 23.57 -13.32 -16.30
N THR A 226 23.21 -12.11 -15.90
CA THR A 226 23.82 -10.90 -16.45
C THR A 226 23.77 -9.74 -15.48
N GLY A 227 24.69 -8.79 -15.59
CA GLY A 227 24.75 -7.65 -14.69
C GLY A 227 25.98 -6.79 -14.94
N TYR A 228 26.02 -5.66 -14.24
CA TYR A 228 27.14 -4.71 -14.30
C TYR A 228 27.61 -4.35 -12.88
N PRO A 229 28.93 -4.22 -12.63
CA PRO A 229 29.44 -3.81 -11.32
C PRO A 229 28.88 -2.47 -10.86
N THR A 230 28.36 -2.45 -9.63
CA THR A 230 27.78 -1.28 -8.95
C THR A 230 28.80 -0.36 -8.31
N ALA A 231 30.10 -0.66 -8.44
CA ALA A 231 31.17 0.31 -8.13
C ALA A 231 30.94 1.64 -8.86
N SER A 232 30.40 1.58 -10.08
CA SER A 232 29.73 2.71 -10.74
C SER A 232 28.22 2.50 -10.70
N LEU A 233 27.56 3.15 -9.73
CA LEU A 233 26.10 3.05 -9.59
C LEU A 233 25.36 3.58 -10.83
N ALA A 234 25.91 4.60 -11.49
CA ALA A 234 25.35 5.20 -12.69
C ALA A 234 25.38 4.22 -13.88
N ASP A 235 26.51 3.55 -14.10
CA ASP A 235 26.65 2.59 -15.20
C ASP A 235 25.85 1.32 -14.92
N ALA A 236 25.84 0.85 -13.67
CA ALA A 236 25.00 -0.27 -13.27
C ALA A 236 23.51 0.03 -13.45
N THR A 237 23.06 1.25 -13.12
CA THR A 237 21.68 1.69 -13.38
C THR A 237 21.38 1.77 -14.87
N THR A 238 22.32 2.28 -15.67
CA THR A 238 22.19 2.40 -17.12
C THR A 238 22.07 1.02 -17.77
N TYR A 239 22.95 0.09 -17.38
CA TYR A 239 22.93 -1.29 -17.85
C TYR A 239 21.65 -2.02 -17.43
N PHE A 240 21.27 -1.93 -16.15
CA PHE A 240 20.05 -2.56 -15.63
C PHE A 240 18.82 -2.11 -16.41
N ASN A 241 18.66 -0.80 -16.63
CA ASN A 241 17.52 -0.25 -17.37
C ASN A 241 17.55 -0.67 -18.85
N ALA A 242 18.71 -0.66 -19.50
CA ALA A 242 18.84 -1.11 -20.88
C ALA A 242 18.52 -2.60 -21.04
N PHE A 243 19.02 -3.45 -20.14
CA PHE A 243 18.71 -4.87 -20.14
C PHE A 243 17.23 -5.12 -19.86
N LYS A 244 16.66 -4.46 -18.84
CA LYS A 244 15.22 -4.50 -18.50
C LYS A 244 14.36 -4.16 -19.72
N LEU A 245 14.70 -3.13 -20.49
CA LEU A 245 13.94 -2.68 -21.66
C LEU A 245 14.23 -3.47 -22.94
N SER A 246 15.22 -4.38 -22.92
CA SER A 246 15.59 -5.17 -24.09
C SER A 246 14.64 -6.35 -24.33
N ALA A 247 14.65 -6.89 -25.54
CA ALA A 247 13.95 -8.12 -25.90
C ALA A 247 14.47 -9.37 -25.13
N TYR A 248 15.65 -9.27 -24.52
CA TYR A 248 16.27 -10.36 -23.76
C TYR A 248 15.85 -10.40 -22.30
N SER A 249 15.22 -9.34 -21.80
CA SER A 249 14.72 -9.28 -20.42
C SER A 249 13.91 -10.53 -20.13
N ALA A 250 12.85 -10.82 -20.89
CA ALA A 250 11.98 -11.99 -20.74
C ALA A 250 12.70 -13.37 -20.76
N LEU A 251 13.97 -13.43 -21.14
CA LEU A 251 14.77 -14.65 -21.24
C LEU A 251 15.83 -14.75 -20.12
N GLY A 252 15.89 -13.82 -19.15
CA GLY A 252 17.11 -13.67 -18.35
C GLY A 252 16.99 -13.36 -16.87
N PHE A 253 18.09 -13.62 -16.16
CA PHE A 253 18.28 -13.34 -14.74
C PHE A 253 19.31 -12.24 -14.51
N TYR A 254 18.99 -11.26 -13.65
CA TYR A 254 19.99 -10.28 -13.19
C TYR A 254 20.85 -10.85 -12.04
N TYR A 255 22.16 -10.66 -12.11
CA TYR A 255 23.16 -11.15 -11.16
C TYR A 255 23.72 -9.94 -10.40
N ALA A 256 23.21 -9.53 -9.23
CA ALA A 256 22.38 -10.26 -8.27
C ALA A 256 21.49 -9.32 -7.42
N PHE A 257 20.64 -9.88 -6.54
CA PHE A 257 19.78 -9.06 -5.68
C PHE A 257 20.54 -8.37 -4.54
N PHE A 258 21.41 -9.08 -3.81
CA PHE A 258 22.27 -8.52 -2.75
C PHE A 258 23.74 -8.61 -3.16
N ASP A 259 24.57 -7.66 -2.67
CA ASP A 259 26.03 -7.81 -2.71
C ASP A 259 26.47 -9.01 -1.89
N ARG A 260 27.58 -9.61 -2.27
CA ARG A 260 28.13 -10.77 -1.57
C ARG A 260 29.12 -10.38 -0.48
N GLN A 261 29.23 -11.24 0.53
CA GLN A 261 30.34 -11.14 1.49
C GLN A 261 31.70 -11.33 0.80
N PRO A 262 32.74 -10.58 1.20
CA PRO A 262 34.10 -10.86 0.77
C PRO A 262 34.51 -12.26 1.22
N ARG A 263 34.98 -13.10 0.28
CA ARG A 263 35.47 -14.46 0.57
C ARG A 263 36.86 -14.48 1.22
N ASP A 264 37.59 -13.36 1.16
CA ASP A 264 38.93 -13.15 1.73
C ASP A 264 39.01 -11.69 2.25
N PRO A 265 39.68 -11.41 3.40
CA PRO A 265 40.03 -10.04 3.82
C PRO A 265 40.74 -9.16 2.76
N SER A 266 41.16 -9.74 1.64
CA SER A 266 41.80 -9.09 0.49
C SER A 266 40.84 -8.50 -0.56
N GLY A 267 39.51 -8.62 -0.39
CA GLY A 267 38.57 -7.69 -1.02
C GLY A 267 37.84 -8.11 -2.31
N ASP A 268 37.64 -9.40 -2.59
CA ASP A 268 36.66 -9.80 -3.62
C ASP A 268 35.22 -9.61 -3.09
N VAL A 269 34.75 -8.36 -3.05
CA VAL A 269 33.33 -8.04 -2.97
C VAL A 269 32.82 -8.01 -4.41
N ASP A 270 32.02 -9.00 -4.79
CA ASP A 270 31.24 -8.93 -6.03
C ASP A 270 30.14 -7.87 -5.82
N ASP A 271 30.49 -6.59 -6.03
CA ASP A 271 29.61 -5.43 -5.93
C ASP A 271 28.62 -5.40 -7.11
N TYR A 272 27.80 -6.44 -7.28
CA TYR A 272 26.81 -6.55 -8.35
C TYR A 272 25.37 -6.41 -7.84
N GLY A 273 25.18 -6.36 -6.52
CA GLY A 273 23.88 -6.38 -5.85
C GLY A 273 23.05 -5.14 -6.13
N LEU A 274 21.75 -5.33 -6.37
CA LEU A 274 20.74 -4.26 -6.39
C LEU A 274 20.53 -3.65 -4.98
N TYR A 275 20.82 -4.45 -3.96
CA TYR A 275 20.88 -4.10 -2.55
C TYR A 275 22.30 -4.32 -2.03
N THR A 276 22.67 -3.55 -1.02
CA THR A 276 23.91 -3.79 -0.28
C THR A 276 23.86 -5.11 0.47
N ILE A 277 25.02 -5.54 0.94
CA ILE A 277 25.22 -6.73 1.77
C ILE A 277 24.31 -6.78 3.00
N ASP A 278 24.00 -5.61 3.58
CA ASP A 278 23.13 -5.44 4.76
C ASP A 278 21.64 -5.28 4.41
N GLY A 279 21.27 -5.42 3.13
CA GLY A 279 19.90 -5.29 2.66
C GLY A 279 19.42 -3.83 2.53
N THR A 280 20.34 -2.88 2.31
CA THR A 280 19.96 -1.49 1.98
C THR A 280 19.84 -1.32 0.46
N SER A 281 18.74 -0.74 -0.03
CA SER A 281 18.57 -0.52 -1.48
C SER A 281 19.65 0.42 -2.04
N LYS A 282 20.23 0.05 -3.18
CA LYS A 282 21.12 0.94 -3.95
C LYS A 282 20.38 1.88 -4.90
N LYS A 283 19.04 1.84 -4.89
CA LYS A 283 18.16 2.66 -5.75
C LYS A 283 18.32 2.40 -7.25
N ILE A 284 18.83 1.23 -7.62
CA ILE A 284 18.79 0.72 -9.00
C ILE A 284 17.36 0.23 -9.32
N LEU A 285 16.73 -0.44 -8.35
CA LEU A 285 15.32 -0.78 -8.41
C LEU A 285 14.45 0.42 -8.04
N PRO A 286 13.31 0.63 -8.74
CA PRO A 286 12.31 1.61 -8.32
C PRO A 286 11.91 1.44 -6.85
N ASP A 287 11.60 2.56 -6.20
CA ASP A 287 11.06 2.55 -4.84
C ASP A 287 9.77 1.72 -4.78
N LEU A 288 9.58 0.95 -3.71
CA LEU A 288 8.46 -0.01 -3.60
C LEU A 288 7.08 0.65 -3.58
N ASP A 289 7.01 1.94 -3.29
CA ASP A 289 5.80 2.77 -3.45
C ASP A 289 5.39 2.92 -4.94
N ALA A 290 6.33 2.72 -5.87
CA ALA A 290 6.09 2.69 -7.31
C ALA A 290 5.78 1.27 -7.85
N PHE A 291 6.31 0.21 -7.25
CA PHE A 291 6.23 -1.18 -7.78
C PHE A 291 4.98 -1.97 -7.41
N GLN A 292 4.31 -1.67 -6.27
CA GLN A 292 3.09 -2.40 -5.90
C GLN A 292 1.92 -2.22 -6.88
N ASN A 293 2.09 -1.37 -7.89
CA ASN A 293 1.10 -1.17 -8.94
C ASN A 293 1.43 -1.90 -10.25
N GLU A 294 2.57 -2.56 -10.46
CA GLU A 294 2.95 -3.06 -11.80
C GLU A 294 2.69 -4.55 -12.11
N SER A 295 1.90 -5.32 -11.34
CA SER A 295 1.61 -6.75 -11.68
C SER A 295 0.24 -7.03 -12.32
N SER A 296 -0.42 -6.02 -12.88
CA SER A 296 -1.70 -6.22 -13.58
C SER A 296 -1.89 -5.26 -14.76
N ALA A 297 -1.06 -5.38 -15.79
CA ALA A 297 -1.36 -4.76 -17.08
C ALA A 297 -2.49 -5.54 -17.78
N PHE A 298 -3.66 -4.91 -17.96
CA PHE A 298 -4.80 -5.50 -18.66
C PHE A 298 -4.53 -5.56 -20.17
N SER A 299 -4.59 -6.74 -20.79
CA SER A 299 -4.37 -6.91 -22.24
C SER A 299 -5.63 -6.76 -23.11
N SER A 300 -6.76 -6.32 -22.53
CA SER A 300 -8.01 -6.11 -23.27
C SER A 300 -8.76 -4.89 -22.76
N VAL A 301 -9.34 -4.12 -23.68
CA VAL A 301 -10.17 -2.95 -23.34
C VAL A 301 -11.57 -3.39 -22.94
N ILE A 302 -12.06 -2.89 -21.81
CA ILE A 302 -13.44 -3.08 -21.36
C ILE A 302 -14.24 -1.87 -21.84
N ALA A 303 -15.18 -2.09 -22.77
CA ALA A 303 -16.02 -1.04 -23.31
C ALA A 303 -16.90 -0.41 -22.22
N GLY A 304 -16.71 0.88 -22.00
CA GLY A 304 -17.47 1.72 -21.08
C GLY A 304 -18.03 2.98 -21.75
N ALA A 305 -18.92 3.66 -21.07
CA ALA A 305 -19.45 4.95 -21.50
C ALA A 305 -19.63 5.92 -20.33
N CYS A 306 -19.48 7.20 -20.62
CA CYS A 306 -19.86 8.28 -19.71
C CYS A 306 -21.39 8.42 -19.67
N TYR A 307 -21.90 8.83 -18.52
CA TYR A 307 -23.33 9.00 -18.27
C TYR A 307 -23.62 10.28 -17.48
N SER A 308 -24.67 10.97 -17.92
CA SER A 308 -25.39 11.96 -17.13
C SER A 308 -26.89 11.85 -17.46
N PRO A 309 -27.78 12.16 -16.53
CA PRO A 309 -29.23 12.15 -16.77
C PRO A 309 -29.74 13.39 -17.51
N PHE A 310 -28.86 14.23 -18.09
CA PHE A 310 -29.26 15.53 -18.62
C PHE A 310 -30.20 15.41 -19.83
N HIS A 311 -30.18 14.25 -20.51
CA HIS A 311 -31.11 13.93 -21.59
C HIS A 311 -32.56 13.73 -21.10
N LEU A 312 -32.76 13.38 -19.83
CA LEU A 312 -34.09 13.10 -19.29
C LEU A 312 -34.88 14.39 -19.10
N ASP A 313 -36.14 14.42 -19.51
CA ASP A 313 -37.08 15.53 -19.23
C ASP A 313 -37.22 15.81 -17.72
N SER A 314 -37.10 14.77 -16.89
CA SER A 314 -37.13 14.88 -15.43
C SER A 314 -35.89 15.57 -14.83
N TYR A 315 -34.85 15.82 -15.63
CA TYR A 315 -33.69 16.58 -15.19
C TYR A 315 -33.93 18.09 -15.37
N PRO A 316 -33.75 18.89 -14.32
CA PRO A 316 -34.21 20.27 -14.18
C PRO A 316 -33.28 21.30 -14.84
N LEU A 317 -32.90 21.16 -16.12
CA LEU A 317 -31.89 22.05 -16.74
C LEU A 317 -32.19 23.56 -16.55
N ASN A 318 -33.48 23.93 -16.39
CA ASN A 318 -33.95 25.29 -16.18
C ASN A 318 -34.85 25.46 -14.91
N GLY A 319 -34.66 24.65 -13.85
CA GLY A 319 -35.37 24.83 -12.57
C GLY A 319 -36.80 24.27 -12.49
N VAL A 320 -37.12 23.24 -13.29
CA VAL A 320 -38.42 22.54 -13.30
C VAL A 320 -38.43 21.34 -12.35
N ALA A 321 -39.59 21.00 -11.78
CA ALA A 321 -39.73 19.98 -10.73
C ALA A 321 -39.29 18.55 -11.17
N HIS A 322 -38.56 17.87 -10.27
CA HIS A 322 -37.73 16.69 -10.54
C HIS A 322 -38.44 15.34 -10.27
N GLY A 323 -39.78 15.31 -10.33
CA GLY A 323 -40.61 14.30 -9.67
C GLY A 323 -40.33 12.83 -10.02
N SER A 324 -39.61 12.53 -11.11
CA SER A 324 -39.34 11.17 -11.59
C SER A 324 -37.87 10.87 -11.95
N LEU A 325 -36.91 11.73 -11.57
CA LEU A 325 -35.51 11.59 -12.00
C LEU A 325 -34.90 10.21 -11.70
N SER A 326 -35.16 9.66 -10.51
CA SER A 326 -34.65 8.33 -10.14
C SER A 326 -35.19 7.20 -11.03
N ALA A 327 -36.44 7.31 -11.52
CA ALA A 327 -37.02 6.31 -12.41
C ALA A 327 -36.42 6.38 -13.81
N GLY A 328 -36.22 7.60 -14.34
CA GLY A 328 -35.54 7.76 -15.64
C GLY A 328 -34.10 7.24 -15.61
N MET A 329 -33.35 7.55 -14.54
CA MET A 329 -32.00 6.99 -14.36
C MET A 329 -32.01 5.44 -14.27
N ASP A 330 -33.03 4.84 -13.66
CA ASP A 330 -33.17 3.37 -13.59
C ASP A 330 -33.35 2.76 -14.98
N ASP A 331 -34.17 3.38 -15.84
CA ASP A 331 -34.38 2.91 -17.21
C ASP A 331 -33.13 3.10 -18.09
N ASP A 332 -32.39 4.19 -17.88
CA ASP A 332 -31.09 4.40 -18.53
C ASP A 332 -30.10 3.29 -18.17
N PHE A 333 -29.91 2.98 -16.88
CA PHE A 333 -28.97 1.92 -16.46
C PHE A 333 -29.39 0.53 -16.97
N LYS A 334 -30.69 0.22 -17.08
CA LYS A 334 -31.18 -1.02 -17.74
C LYS A 334 -30.80 -1.06 -19.21
N LEU A 335 -30.85 0.08 -19.90
CA LEU A 335 -30.47 0.16 -21.31
C LEU A 335 -28.95 0.02 -21.46
N MET A 336 -28.18 0.78 -20.68
CA MET A 336 -26.72 0.81 -20.74
C MET A 336 -26.07 -0.56 -20.52
N LYS A 337 -26.59 -1.38 -19.59
CA LYS A 337 -26.08 -2.74 -19.31
C LYS A 337 -25.98 -3.62 -20.56
N LYS A 338 -26.83 -3.37 -21.57
CA LYS A 338 -26.84 -4.16 -22.82
C LYS A 338 -25.67 -3.86 -23.73
N TYR A 339 -24.97 -2.74 -23.53
CA TYR A 339 -24.05 -2.15 -24.50
C TYR A 339 -22.67 -1.82 -23.93
N VAL A 340 -22.53 -1.71 -22.61
CA VAL A 340 -21.25 -1.42 -21.96
C VAL A 340 -21.05 -2.29 -20.72
N GLY A 341 -19.78 -2.65 -20.46
CA GLY A 341 -19.39 -3.42 -19.27
C GLY A 341 -19.22 -2.57 -18.01
N VAL A 342 -19.12 -1.25 -18.16
CA VAL A 342 -18.90 -0.30 -17.05
C VAL A 342 -19.39 1.10 -17.43
N VAL A 343 -19.87 1.86 -16.45
CA VAL A 343 -20.34 3.24 -16.64
C VAL A 343 -19.53 4.21 -15.80
N ARG A 344 -19.12 5.33 -16.40
CA ARG A 344 -18.52 6.46 -15.68
C ARG A 344 -19.54 7.57 -15.52
N THR A 345 -19.57 8.18 -14.34
CA THR A 345 -20.41 9.35 -14.05
C THR A 345 -19.56 10.55 -13.66
N TYR A 346 -20.13 11.74 -13.78
CA TYR A 346 -19.48 13.00 -13.37
C TYR A 346 -19.81 13.39 -11.93
N TYR A 347 -20.99 12.98 -11.47
CA TYR A 347 -21.54 13.27 -10.15
C TYR A 347 -21.86 11.97 -9.43
N SER A 348 -21.76 11.99 -8.10
CA SER A 348 -22.17 10.90 -7.23
C SER A 348 -23.67 10.97 -6.93
N THR A 349 -24.23 12.18 -7.03
CA THR A 349 -25.66 12.44 -6.89
C THR A 349 -26.10 13.53 -7.87
N TYR A 350 -27.25 13.33 -8.50
CA TYR A 350 -27.87 14.28 -9.41
C TYR A 350 -29.15 14.79 -8.76
N MET A 351 -29.16 16.06 -8.34
CA MET A 351 -30.32 16.69 -7.71
C MET A 351 -30.85 15.94 -6.47
N GLY A 352 -29.94 15.40 -5.66
CA GLY A 352 -30.28 14.61 -4.47
C GLY A 352 -30.61 13.15 -4.74
N VAL A 353 -30.56 12.70 -6.00
CA VAL A 353 -30.70 11.29 -6.37
C VAL A 353 -29.31 10.65 -6.48
N ASP A 354 -29.00 9.75 -5.54
CA ASP A 354 -27.74 9.01 -5.53
C ASP A 354 -27.67 8.02 -6.72
N VAL A 355 -26.56 8.04 -7.44
CA VAL A 355 -26.35 7.21 -8.63
C VAL A 355 -26.18 5.73 -8.25
N THR A 356 -25.38 5.46 -7.22
CA THR A 356 -24.88 4.12 -6.90
C THR A 356 -25.97 3.08 -6.65
N PRO A 357 -27.04 3.36 -5.84
CA PRO A 357 -28.09 2.37 -5.61
C PRO A 357 -28.84 1.98 -6.90
N ILE A 358 -28.98 2.92 -7.84
CA ILE A 358 -29.67 2.69 -9.12
C ILE A 358 -28.82 1.81 -10.03
N ALA A 359 -27.51 2.09 -10.13
CA ALA A 359 -26.60 1.24 -10.88
C ALA A 359 -26.49 -0.17 -10.27
N ALA A 360 -26.42 -0.26 -8.94
CA ALA A 360 -26.36 -1.53 -8.22
C ALA A 360 -27.61 -2.38 -8.47
N LYS A 361 -28.80 -1.78 -8.46
CA LYS A 361 -30.07 -2.46 -8.79
C LYS A 361 -30.06 -3.06 -10.20
N ASN A 362 -29.31 -2.47 -11.12
CA ASN A 362 -29.24 -2.90 -12.52
C ASN A 362 -27.97 -3.72 -12.83
N ASP A 363 -27.16 -4.06 -11.82
CA ASP A 363 -25.84 -4.71 -11.93
C ASP A 363 -24.89 -4.01 -12.92
N VAL A 364 -24.86 -2.67 -12.91
CA VAL A 364 -23.95 -1.89 -13.75
C VAL A 364 -22.72 -1.46 -12.93
N PRO A 365 -21.51 -1.93 -13.24
CA PRO A 365 -20.28 -1.46 -12.60
C PRO A 365 -20.06 0.06 -12.81
N LEU A 366 -19.55 0.74 -11.78
CA LEU A 366 -19.39 2.19 -11.79
C LEU A 366 -17.95 2.68 -11.58
N TYR A 367 -17.58 3.65 -12.39
CA TYR A 367 -16.55 4.65 -12.11
C TYR A 367 -17.29 5.91 -11.66
N LEU A 368 -17.47 6.06 -10.35
CA LEU A 368 -18.34 7.06 -9.74
C LEU A 368 -17.63 8.41 -9.65
N GLY A 369 -18.15 9.43 -10.33
CA GLY A 369 -17.55 10.77 -10.29
C GLY A 369 -17.92 11.54 -9.04
N VAL A 370 -17.00 12.34 -8.52
CA VAL A 370 -17.25 13.35 -7.48
C VAL A 370 -17.03 14.71 -8.13
N PHE A 371 -18.12 15.37 -8.50
CA PHE A 371 -18.05 16.69 -9.13
C PHE A 371 -17.45 17.69 -8.14
N MET A 372 -16.33 18.33 -8.52
CA MET A 372 -15.63 19.29 -7.69
C MET A 372 -16.22 20.69 -7.86
N THR A 373 -16.55 21.32 -6.74
CA THR A 373 -17.07 22.68 -6.67
C THR A 373 -16.73 23.28 -5.31
N ASP A 374 -16.70 24.60 -5.21
CA ASP A 374 -16.59 25.35 -3.95
C ASP A 374 -17.96 25.55 -3.26
N GLN A 375 -19.04 25.13 -3.93
CA GLN A 375 -20.39 25.28 -3.42
C GLN A 375 -20.66 24.35 -2.23
N PRO A 376 -21.55 24.75 -1.28
CA PRO A 376 -21.84 23.94 -0.09
C PRO A 376 -22.34 22.52 -0.39
N TRP A 377 -22.96 22.30 -1.55
CA TRP A 377 -23.46 20.99 -1.96
C TRP A 377 -22.36 20.01 -2.40
N TYR A 378 -21.10 20.44 -2.52
CA TYR A 378 -19.96 19.52 -2.73
C TYR A 378 -19.94 18.38 -1.70
N ALA A 379 -20.28 18.69 -0.44
CA ALA A 379 -20.38 17.71 0.63
C ALA A 379 -21.37 16.57 0.31
N ASN A 380 -22.43 16.85 -0.45
CA ASN A 380 -23.39 15.83 -0.89
C ASN A 380 -22.77 14.87 -1.91
N GLN A 381 -21.94 15.38 -2.84
CA GLN A 381 -21.21 14.55 -3.79
C GLN A 381 -20.26 13.61 -3.06
N VAL A 382 -19.47 14.15 -2.14
CA VAL A 382 -18.51 13.39 -1.35
C VAL A 382 -19.20 12.33 -0.50
N ASN A 383 -20.28 12.70 0.21
CA ASN A 383 -21.02 11.75 1.04
C ASN A 383 -21.66 10.63 0.20
N ALA A 384 -22.28 10.95 -0.94
CA ALA A 384 -22.86 9.95 -1.83
C ALA A 384 -21.82 8.97 -2.38
N ALA A 385 -20.60 9.45 -2.69
CA ALA A 385 -19.49 8.61 -3.12
C ALA A 385 -19.06 7.61 -2.03
N ILE A 386 -18.85 8.12 -0.82
CA ILE A 386 -18.47 7.32 0.36
C ILE A 386 -19.54 6.26 0.65
N GLN A 387 -20.81 6.67 0.73
CA GLN A 387 -21.92 5.75 1.00
C GLN A 387 -22.10 4.72 -0.12
N GLY A 388 -21.91 5.13 -1.38
CA GLY A 388 -21.92 4.25 -2.53
C GLY A 388 -20.87 3.14 -2.42
N ALA A 389 -19.62 3.50 -2.16
CA ALA A 389 -18.55 2.53 -1.97
C ALA A 389 -18.80 1.56 -0.81
N ILE A 390 -19.35 2.06 0.31
CA ILE A 390 -19.59 1.22 1.51
C ILE A 390 -20.74 0.26 1.31
N LYS A 391 -21.85 0.74 0.74
CA LYS A 391 -23.09 -0.04 0.62
C LYS A 391 -23.11 -0.92 -0.63
N HIS A 392 -22.37 -0.54 -1.66
CA HIS A 392 -22.32 -1.23 -2.95
C HIS A 392 -20.88 -1.41 -3.46
N PRO A 393 -19.96 -2.01 -2.66
CA PRO A 393 -18.54 -2.14 -3.01
C PRO A 393 -18.28 -3.05 -4.23
N SER A 394 -19.22 -3.93 -4.56
CA SER A 394 -19.16 -4.74 -5.78
C SER A 394 -19.53 -3.94 -7.04
N THR A 395 -20.34 -2.89 -6.90
CA THR A 395 -20.79 -2.01 -7.98
C THR A 395 -19.78 -0.89 -8.24
N VAL A 396 -19.34 -0.18 -7.20
CA VAL A 396 -18.37 0.91 -7.34
C VAL A 396 -16.97 0.31 -7.54
N LYS A 397 -16.41 0.43 -8.74
CA LYS A 397 -15.05 -0.02 -9.07
C LYS A 397 -14.01 1.06 -8.77
N ALA A 398 -14.35 2.30 -9.08
CA ALA A 398 -13.52 3.45 -8.79
C ALA A 398 -14.35 4.67 -8.36
N ILE A 399 -13.75 5.55 -7.56
CA ILE A 399 -14.23 6.91 -7.29
C ILE A 399 -13.26 7.90 -7.91
N LEU A 400 -13.77 8.78 -8.77
CA LEU A 400 -13.00 9.76 -9.53
C LEU A 400 -13.29 11.16 -9.00
N VAL A 401 -12.34 11.72 -8.27
CA VAL A 401 -12.46 13.03 -7.60
C VAL A 401 -12.05 14.13 -8.55
N GLY A 402 -13.04 14.83 -9.09
CA GLY A 402 -12.86 15.87 -10.09
C GLY A 402 -12.61 15.35 -11.50
N ASN A 403 -13.03 16.18 -12.47
CA ASN A 403 -12.75 16.08 -13.90
C ASN A 403 -12.16 17.40 -14.44
N GLU A 404 -10.98 17.39 -15.06
CA GLU A 404 -10.36 18.49 -15.81
C GLU A 404 -10.29 19.86 -15.11
N ASN A 405 -9.99 19.86 -13.81
CA ASN A 405 -10.10 21.02 -12.94
C ASN A 405 -8.79 21.43 -12.27
N VAL A 406 -7.66 20.88 -12.71
CA VAL A 406 -6.33 21.29 -12.23
C VAL A 406 -5.88 22.62 -12.85
N ILE A 407 -5.28 23.49 -12.03
CA ILE A 407 -4.62 24.75 -12.44
C ILE A 407 -3.49 24.42 -13.45
N PRO A 408 -3.33 25.20 -14.53
CA PRO A 408 -3.87 26.55 -14.75
C PRO A 408 -5.22 26.62 -15.48
N VAL A 409 -5.71 25.52 -16.06
CA VAL A 409 -6.96 25.57 -16.84
C VAL A 409 -8.19 25.48 -15.93
N GLY A 410 -8.10 24.67 -14.87
CA GLY A 410 -9.14 24.57 -13.85
C GLY A 410 -8.87 25.39 -12.59
N PRO A 411 -9.84 25.44 -11.66
CA PRO A 411 -9.76 26.30 -10.48
C PRO A 411 -9.03 25.69 -9.28
N TYR A 412 -8.63 24.42 -9.32
CA TYR A 412 -8.08 23.70 -8.15
C TYR A 412 -6.61 23.32 -8.32
N SER A 413 -5.83 23.41 -7.24
CA SER A 413 -4.47 22.87 -7.24
C SER A 413 -4.49 21.33 -7.22
N ALA A 414 -3.48 20.69 -7.82
CA ALA A 414 -3.29 19.24 -7.73
C ALA A 414 -3.23 18.74 -6.27
N SER A 415 -2.64 19.53 -5.37
CA SER A 415 -2.58 19.24 -3.94
C SER A 415 -3.95 19.24 -3.27
N TYR A 416 -4.86 20.14 -3.67
CA TYR A 416 -6.22 20.16 -3.15
C TYR A 416 -7.00 18.93 -3.59
N ILE A 417 -6.94 18.58 -4.88
CA ILE A 417 -7.56 17.37 -5.42
C ILE A 417 -7.04 16.12 -4.69
N SER A 418 -5.71 16.04 -4.51
CA SER A 418 -5.04 14.97 -3.75
C SER A 418 -5.56 14.89 -2.31
N SER A 419 -5.76 16.02 -1.63
CA SER A 419 -6.34 16.04 -0.28
C SER A 419 -7.77 15.48 -0.23
N GLN A 420 -8.58 15.73 -1.27
CA GLN A 420 -9.95 15.21 -1.36
C GLN A 420 -9.95 13.69 -1.62
N ILE A 421 -9.03 13.18 -2.44
CA ILE A 421 -8.82 11.74 -2.63
C ILE A 421 -8.49 11.07 -1.29
N SER A 422 -7.50 11.59 -0.55
CA SER A 422 -7.12 11.06 0.76
C SER A 422 -8.26 11.12 1.77
N TYR A 423 -9.04 12.21 1.75
CA TYR A 423 -10.21 12.36 2.60
C TYR A 423 -11.24 11.26 2.30
N ILE A 424 -11.65 11.08 1.04
CA ILE A 424 -12.64 10.06 0.67
C ILE A 424 -12.13 8.65 0.97
N ARG A 425 -10.85 8.34 0.66
CA ARG A 425 -10.21 7.06 1.00
C ARG A 425 -10.30 6.78 2.50
N SER A 426 -9.94 7.77 3.31
CA SER A 426 -10.02 7.66 4.77
C SER A 426 -11.46 7.43 5.24
N GLN A 427 -12.44 8.15 4.68
CA GLN A 427 -13.84 8.02 5.07
C GLN A 427 -14.42 6.65 4.71
N ILE A 428 -14.08 6.09 3.55
CA ILE A 428 -14.50 4.74 3.15
C ILE A 428 -13.87 3.70 4.07
N ALA A 429 -12.56 3.77 4.31
CA ALA A 429 -11.87 2.83 5.20
C ALA A 429 -12.43 2.92 6.63
N MET A 430 -12.69 4.13 7.12
CA MET A 430 -13.28 4.41 8.43
C MET A 430 -14.70 3.85 8.55
N GLN A 431 -15.60 4.21 7.63
CA GLN A 431 -17.02 3.91 7.73
C GLN A 431 -17.39 2.48 7.27
N SER A 432 -16.61 1.88 6.35
CA SER A 432 -16.67 0.43 6.09
C SER A 432 -15.89 -0.39 7.11
N ASN A 433 -15.03 0.29 7.88
CA ASN A 433 -14.22 -0.27 8.94
C ASN A 433 -13.24 -1.34 8.38
N GLY A 434 -12.56 -0.93 7.31
CA GLY A 434 -11.56 -1.68 6.55
C GLY A 434 -12.12 -2.76 5.63
N LYS A 435 -13.44 -3.01 5.65
CA LYS A 435 -14.08 -4.07 4.85
C LYS A 435 -14.13 -3.74 3.37
N VAL A 436 -14.14 -2.45 3.02
CA VAL A 436 -14.07 -2.00 1.63
C VAL A 436 -12.66 -1.52 1.36
N ASN A 437 -11.88 -2.38 0.71
CA ASN A 437 -10.52 -2.13 0.25
C ASN A 437 -10.35 -2.37 -1.26
N THR A 438 -11.45 -2.70 -1.96
CA THR A 438 -11.46 -3.03 -3.39
C THR A 438 -11.83 -1.83 -4.28
N VAL A 439 -12.29 -0.72 -3.70
CA VAL A 439 -12.70 0.48 -4.46
C VAL A 439 -11.47 1.35 -4.69
N LEU A 440 -11.13 1.58 -5.95
CA LEU A 440 -9.99 2.43 -6.34
C LEU A 440 -10.36 3.92 -6.20
N LEU A 441 -9.42 4.78 -5.82
CA LEU A 441 -9.64 6.23 -5.80
C LEU A 441 -8.64 6.96 -6.69
N GLY A 442 -9.13 8.00 -7.37
CA GLY A 442 -8.34 8.71 -8.35
C GLY A 442 -8.93 10.06 -8.73
N THR A 443 -8.42 10.61 -9.82
CA THR A 443 -8.93 11.84 -10.45
C THR A 443 -8.88 11.71 -11.96
N VAL A 444 -9.62 12.56 -12.67
CA VAL A 444 -9.57 12.64 -14.13
C VAL A 444 -9.11 14.02 -14.57
N GLN A 445 -8.11 14.09 -15.45
CA GLN A 445 -7.62 15.36 -16.01
C GLN A 445 -7.35 15.22 -17.51
N ARG A 446 -7.19 16.36 -18.20
CA ARG A 446 -6.84 16.36 -19.63
C ARG A 446 -5.45 15.77 -19.80
N VAL A 447 -5.22 15.11 -20.93
CA VAL A 447 -3.87 14.67 -21.29
C VAL A 447 -2.87 15.83 -21.35
N THR A 448 -3.31 17.02 -21.75
CA THR A 448 -2.46 18.23 -21.75
C THR A 448 -2.02 18.64 -20.35
N ASP A 449 -2.88 18.47 -19.34
CA ASP A 449 -2.56 18.80 -17.95
C ASP A 449 -1.57 17.80 -17.38
N TRP A 450 -1.79 16.51 -17.63
CA TRP A 450 -0.88 15.43 -17.22
C TRP A 450 0.50 15.53 -17.89
N LEU A 451 0.57 15.89 -19.17
CA LEU A 451 1.83 15.97 -19.91
C LEU A 451 2.57 17.29 -19.69
N ASN A 452 1.91 18.31 -19.12
CA ASN A 452 2.48 19.63 -18.91
C ASN A 452 3.78 19.58 -18.09
N PRO A 453 4.95 19.93 -18.66
CA PRO A 453 6.21 19.89 -17.95
C PRO A 453 6.26 20.84 -16.74
N SER A 454 5.54 21.97 -16.79
CA SER A 454 5.50 22.95 -15.70
C SER A 454 4.70 22.49 -14.48
N LEU A 455 3.87 21.45 -14.63
CA LEU A 455 3.09 20.86 -13.53
C LEU A 455 3.64 19.50 -13.10
N ARG A 456 4.79 19.06 -13.65
CA ARG A 456 5.24 17.66 -13.58
C ARG A 456 5.34 17.15 -12.15
N THR A 457 5.89 17.94 -11.24
CA THR A 457 6.07 17.57 -9.84
C THR A 457 4.71 17.37 -9.16
N GLU A 458 3.81 18.33 -9.33
CA GLU A 458 2.47 18.33 -8.75
C GLU A 458 1.61 17.18 -9.28
N MET A 459 1.68 16.91 -10.59
CA MET A 459 0.94 15.83 -11.23
C MET A 459 1.49 14.46 -10.85
N LYS A 460 2.82 14.30 -10.67
CA LYS A 460 3.39 13.05 -10.11
C LYS A 460 2.92 12.83 -8.68
N ASN A 461 2.96 13.85 -7.81
CA ASN A 461 2.43 13.74 -6.45
C ASN A 461 0.93 13.39 -6.42
N LEU A 462 0.14 13.94 -7.35
CA LEU A 462 -1.29 13.61 -7.49
C LEU A 462 -1.48 12.16 -7.96
N ALA A 463 -0.67 11.70 -8.92
CA ALA A 463 -0.68 10.32 -9.40
C ALA A 463 -0.22 9.33 -8.33
N ASP A 464 0.76 9.69 -7.49
CA ASP A 464 1.27 8.86 -6.41
C ASP A 464 0.19 8.62 -5.35
N ASN A 465 -0.56 9.66 -4.99
CA ASN A 465 -1.69 9.53 -4.07
C ASN A 465 -2.95 8.92 -4.70
N SER A 466 -2.96 8.69 -6.01
CA SER A 466 -4.10 8.06 -6.70
C SER A 466 -3.85 6.56 -6.89
N ASP A 467 -4.88 5.74 -6.67
CA ASP A 467 -4.87 4.32 -7.05
C ASP A 467 -5.09 4.17 -8.57
N ILE A 468 -5.75 5.17 -9.17
CA ILE A 468 -6.08 5.23 -10.60
C ILE A 468 -6.01 6.69 -11.09
N ILE A 469 -5.53 6.93 -12.30
CA ILE A 469 -5.55 8.24 -12.94
C ILE A 469 -6.29 8.15 -14.28
N GLY A 470 -7.32 8.97 -14.41
CA GLY A 470 -8.09 9.12 -15.63
C GLY A 470 -7.48 10.15 -16.56
N VAL A 471 -7.34 9.76 -17.83
CA VAL A 471 -6.81 10.61 -18.89
C VAL A 471 -7.93 10.85 -19.90
N ASN A 472 -8.24 12.12 -20.13
CA ASN A 472 -9.14 12.52 -21.21
C ASN A 472 -8.34 12.83 -22.47
N ILE A 473 -8.63 12.12 -23.55
CA ILE A 473 -7.96 12.28 -24.85
C ILE A 473 -9.05 12.37 -25.93
N TYR A 474 -9.15 13.52 -26.58
CA TYR A 474 -10.11 13.74 -27.66
C TYR A 474 -9.40 14.07 -28.97
N PRO A 475 -9.11 13.06 -29.83
CA PRO A 475 -8.62 13.34 -31.17
C PRO A 475 -9.57 14.23 -31.97
N PHE A 476 -10.87 14.20 -31.66
CA PHE A 476 -11.88 15.08 -32.25
C PHE A 476 -11.53 16.58 -32.15
N PHE A 477 -10.88 17.02 -31.07
CA PHE A 477 -10.52 18.42 -30.85
C PHE A 477 -9.12 18.80 -31.36
N ASP A 478 -8.51 17.95 -32.21
CA ASP A 478 -7.16 18.17 -32.73
C ASP A 478 -7.14 18.11 -34.27
N ASN A 479 -6.63 19.17 -34.93
CA ASN A 479 -6.54 19.23 -36.39
C ASN A 479 -5.59 18.18 -37.01
N SER A 480 -4.77 17.50 -36.21
CA SER A 480 -3.92 16.40 -36.66
C SER A 480 -4.63 15.04 -36.71
N TYR A 481 -5.91 14.96 -36.30
CA TYR A 481 -6.69 13.73 -36.44
C TYR A 481 -6.79 13.27 -37.89
N ASP A 482 -6.41 12.00 -38.11
CA ASP A 482 -6.47 11.34 -39.40
C ASP A 482 -7.52 10.22 -39.36
N SER A 483 -8.62 10.42 -40.09
CA SER A 483 -9.69 9.43 -40.20
C SER A 483 -9.26 8.10 -40.85
N SER A 484 -8.14 8.06 -41.57
CA SER A 484 -7.59 6.81 -42.12
C SER A 484 -6.80 6.01 -41.08
N ASN A 485 -6.36 6.65 -40.00
CA ASN A 485 -5.67 6.04 -38.86
C ASN A 485 -6.25 6.57 -37.53
N PRO A 486 -7.51 6.23 -37.19
CA PRO A 486 -8.29 6.97 -36.21
C PRO A 486 -7.71 6.96 -34.78
N THR A 487 -6.90 5.98 -34.43
CA THR A 487 -6.32 5.81 -33.09
C THR A 487 -4.88 6.31 -32.97
N VAL A 488 -4.22 6.75 -34.05
CA VAL A 488 -2.78 7.09 -34.02
C VAL A 488 -2.48 8.25 -33.06
N LEU A 489 -3.27 9.33 -33.11
CA LEU A 489 -3.08 10.47 -32.21
C LEU A 489 -3.35 10.07 -30.75
N LEU A 490 -4.40 9.28 -30.52
CA LEU A 490 -4.71 8.75 -29.20
C LEU A 490 -3.55 7.90 -28.67
N ASN A 491 -3.00 7.00 -29.49
CA ASN A 491 -1.91 6.12 -29.11
C ASN A 491 -0.64 6.92 -28.78
N ALA A 492 -0.29 7.90 -29.61
CA ALA A 492 0.88 8.74 -29.39
C ALA A 492 0.81 9.54 -28.07
N LEU A 493 -0.39 10.02 -27.70
CA LEU A 493 -0.60 10.73 -26.44
C LEU A 493 -0.63 9.75 -25.25
N TRP A 494 -1.18 8.56 -25.44
CA TRP A 494 -1.20 7.50 -24.43
C TRP A 494 0.21 6.97 -24.13
N ASP A 495 1.05 6.74 -25.15
CA ASP A 495 2.42 6.29 -24.98
C ASP A 495 3.26 7.32 -24.19
N GLN A 496 3.02 8.62 -24.42
CA GLN A 496 3.64 9.67 -23.61
C GLN A 496 3.20 9.64 -22.15
N MET A 497 1.94 9.32 -21.88
CA MET A 497 1.44 9.12 -20.53
C MET A 497 2.10 7.93 -19.85
N ALA A 498 2.17 6.78 -20.54
CA ALA A 498 2.79 5.57 -20.05
C ALA A 498 4.30 5.72 -19.80
N ALA A 499 4.97 6.64 -20.51
CA ALA A 499 6.37 6.96 -20.28
C ALA A 499 6.62 7.77 -18.99
N ILE A 500 5.60 8.44 -18.43
CA ILE A 500 5.75 9.35 -17.29
C ILE A 500 5.10 8.79 -16.01
N TYR A 501 3.98 8.09 -16.15
CA TYR A 501 3.13 7.64 -15.05
C TYR A 501 2.95 6.12 -15.07
N PRO A 502 2.75 5.47 -13.90
CA PRO A 502 2.60 4.02 -13.83
C PRO A 502 1.45 3.53 -14.71
N ALA A 503 1.77 2.65 -15.66
CA ALA A 503 0.82 2.22 -16.68
C ALA A 503 -0.44 1.58 -16.10
N SER A 504 -0.29 0.88 -14.97
CA SER A 504 -1.39 0.26 -14.23
C SER A 504 -2.42 1.22 -13.65
N LYS A 505 -2.02 2.47 -13.38
CA LYS A 505 -2.93 3.52 -12.92
C LYS A 505 -3.70 4.17 -14.06
N LEU A 506 -3.20 4.11 -15.30
CA LEU A 506 -3.78 4.82 -16.44
C LEU A 506 -5.13 4.22 -16.88
N ARG A 507 -6.16 5.04 -16.99
CA ARG A 507 -7.44 4.72 -17.66
C ARG A 507 -7.84 5.80 -18.65
N LEU A 508 -8.35 5.39 -19.82
CA LEU A 508 -8.92 6.33 -20.80
C LEU A 508 -10.35 6.66 -20.38
N THR A 509 -10.49 7.73 -19.58
CA THR A 509 -11.74 8.06 -18.89
C THR A 509 -12.70 8.92 -19.69
N GLU A 510 -12.22 9.56 -20.75
CA GLU A 510 -13.05 10.18 -21.77
C GLU A 510 -12.36 10.20 -23.13
N THR A 511 -13.12 9.80 -24.14
CA THR A 511 -12.84 10.10 -25.54
C THR A 511 -14.15 10.00 -26.33
N GLY A 512 -14.27 10.69 -27.46
CA GLY A 512 -15.52 10.67 -28.23
C GLY A 512 -15.41 11.43 -29.53
N PHE A 513 -16.50 11.38 -30.29
CA PHE A 513 -16.62 12.07 -31.57
C PHE A 513 -18.08 12.54 -31.75
N ALA A 514 -18.28 13.84 -32.02
CA ALA A 514 -19.61 14.35 -32.25
C ALA A 514 -20.20 13.80 -33.56
N THR A 515 -21.45 13.34 -33.53
CA THR A 515 -22.15 12.80 -34.71
C THR A 515 -22.82 13.89 -35.57
N GLY A 516 -22.80 15.14 -35.13
CA GLY A 516 -23.49 16.26 -35.76
C GLY A 516 -23.11 17.61 -35.14
N GLY A 517 -23.73 18.69 -35.63
CA GLY A 517 -23.38 20.06 -35.28
C GLY A 517 -22.24 20.63 -36.15
N PRO A 518 -21.91 21.93 -35.98
CA PRO A 518 -20.79 22.55 -36.67
C PRO A 518 -19.44 22.02 -36.14
N PRO A 519 -18.37 21.98 -36.97
CA PRO A 519 -17.01 21.67 -36.48
C PRO A 519 -16.58 22.59 -35.35
N SER A 520 -15.74 22.07 -34.45
CA SER A 520 -15.17 22.87 -33.36
C SER A 520 -14.29 23.99 -33.93
N PRO A 521 -14.31 25.21 -33.35
CA PRO A 521 -13.35 26.25 -33.69
C PRO A 521 -11.89 25.84 -33.46
N LEU A 522 -11.63 24.90 -32.53
CA LEU A 522 -10.30 24.38 -32.24
C LEU A 522 -9.79 23.42 -33.32
N SER A 523 -10.71 22.67 -33.94
CA SER A 523 -10.41 21.64 -34.93
C SER A 523 -11.33 21.72 -36.16
N PRO A 524 -11.34 22.83 -36.90
CA PRO A 524 -12.29 23.04 -38.00
C PRO A 524 -12.16 22.01 -39.15
N ARG A 525 -11.04 21.27 -39.21
CA ARG A 525 -10.82 20.18 -40.19
C ARG A 525 -11.48 18.86 -39.78
N VAL A 526 -11.83 18.71 -38.51
CA VAL A 526 -12.41 17.49 -37.98
C VAL A 526 -13.93 17.64 -38.00
N VAL A 527 -14.56 17.06 -39.03
CA VAL A 527 -15.99 17.26 -39.30
C VAL A 527 -16.85 16.33 -38.42
N PRO A 528 -17.78 16.88 -37.62
CA PRO A 528 -18.77 16.07 -36.89
C PRO A 528 -19.65 15.32 -37.87
N SER A 529 -19.73 13.99 -37.74
CA SER A 529 -20.68 13.19 -38.49
C SER A 529 -20.84 11.82 -37.85
N LEU A 530 -22.03 11.21 -38.01
CA LEU A 530 -22.27 9.85 -37.54
C LEU A 530 -21.26 8.85 -38.13
N ASN A 531 -20.89 9.01 -39.41
CA ASN A 531 -19.90 8.15 -40.06
C ASN A 531 -18.52 8.25 -39.40
N ASN A 532 -18.04 9.46 -39.11
CA ASN A 532 -16.73 9.64 -38.46
C ASN A 532 -16.73 9.11 -37.02
N ALA A 533 -17.84 9.28 -36.30
CA ALA A 533 -17.97 8.72 -34.95
C ALA A 533 -17.95 7.20 -34.95
N ILE A 534 -18.64 6.55 -35.89
CA ILE A 534 -18.58 5.09 -36.08
C ILE A 534 -17.15 4.66 -36.44
N THR A 535 -16.50 5.32 -37.41
CA THR A 535 -15.12 5.01 -37.80
C THR A 535 -14.17 5.08 -36.61
N TYR A 536 -14.25 6.15 -35.83
CA TYR A 536 -13.41 6.31 -34.65
C TYR A 536 -13.71 5.26 -33.58
N TYR A 537 -14.98 5.03 -33.26
CA TYR A 537 -15.36 4.05 -32.24
C TYR A 537 -15.02 2.61 -32.64
N MET A 538 -15.17 2.23 -33.90
CA MET A 538 -14.77 0.90 -34.38
C MET A 538 -13.26 0.70 -34.24
N ALA A 539 -12.45 1.69 -34.61
CA ALA A 539 -11.01 1.64 -34.39
C ALA A 539 -10.65 1.60 -32.89
N LEU A 540 -11.38 2.37 -32.07
CA LEU A 540 -11.22 2.40 -30.62
C LEU A 540 -11.57 1.07 -29.96
N SER A 541 -12.59 0.36 -30.43
CA SER A 541 -12.98 -0.97 -29.95
C SER A 541 -11.91 -2.04 -30.21
N GLN A 542 -11.02 -1.79 -31.17
CA GLN A 542 -9.88 -2.63 -31.51
C GLN A 542 -8.55 -2.09 -30.97
N TRP A 543 -8.57 -0.95 -30.27
CA TRP A 543 -7.36 -0.32 -29.79
C TRP A 543 -6.73 -1.16 -28.68
N GLN A 544 -5.44 -1.44 -28.85
CA GLN A 544 -4.63 -2.21 -27.91
C GLN A 544 -3.39 -1.37 -27.54
N PRO A 545 -3.44 -0.59 -26.44
CA PRO A 545 -2.27 0.15 -25.99
C PRO A 545 -1.11 -0.78 -25.64
N SER A 546 0.11 -0.30 -25.85
CA SER A 546 1.35 -1.02 -25.52
C SER A 546 1.52 -1.28 -24.01
N ALA A 547 0.99 -0.37 -23.18
CA ALA A 547 0.98 -0.46 -21.72
C ALA A 547 -0.23 0.27 -21.13
N GLY A 548 -0.70 -0.18 -19.96
CA GLY A 548 -1.91 0.35 -19.32
C GLY A 548 -3.18 -0.18 -19.97
N GLY A 549 -4.24 0.62 -20.00
CA GLY A 549 -5.53 0.21 -20.58
C GLY A 549 -6.50 -0.31 -19.52
N GLY A 550 -7.35 -1.27 -19.87
CA GLY A 550 -8.48 -1.71 -19.06
C GLY A 550 -9.76 -1.01 -19.50
N GLU A 551 -10.45 -0.31 -18.60
CA GLU A 551 -11.70 0.39 -18.90
C GLU A 551 -11.48 1.61 -19.80
N LEU A 552 -12.26 1.67 -20.87
CA LEU A 552 -12.26 2.75 -21.85
C LEU A 552 -13.65 3.38 -21.89
N PHE A 553 -13.74 4.70 -21.78
CA PHE A 553 -15.03 5.38 -21.66
C PHE A 553 -15.31 6.30 -22.85
N TRP A 554 -16.31 5.92 -23.64
CA TRP A 554 -16.87 6.80 -24.67
C TRP A 554 -17.65 7.94 -24.03
N TYR A 555 -17.34 9.19 -24.40
CA TYR A 555 -18.17 10.34 -24.13
C TYR A 555 -19.08 10.54 -25.35
N THR A 556 -20.39 10.28 -25.24
CA THR A 556 -21.17 9.84 -24.06
C THR A 556 -22.29 8.87 -24.48
N PHE A 557 -23.05 8.29 -23.54
CA PHE A 557 -24.09 7.30 -23.90
C PHE A 557 -25.31 7.93 -24.58
N PHE A 558 -25.79 9.08 -24.08
CA PHE A 558 -26.95 9.80 -24.63
C PHE A 558 -26.55 11.20 -25.11
N ASP A 559 -27.12 11.63 -26.22
CA ASP A 559 -27.09 13.03 -26.66
C ASP A 559 -27.74 13.94 -25.61
N LEU A 560 -27.34 15.21 -25.62
CA LEU A 560 -28.00 16.22 -24.80
C LEU A 560 -29.30 16.69 -25.47
N ARG A 561 -30.22 17.20 -24.65
CA ARG A 561 -31.48 17.75 -25.17
C ARG A 561 -31.22 19.01 -26.01
N ALA A 562 -32.14 19.31 -26.92
CA ALA A 562 -32.05 20.52 -27.73
C ALA A 562 -32.12 21.82 -26.91
N ASP A 563 -32.80 21.78 -25.76
CA ASP A 563 -32.92 22.89 -24.80
C ASP A 563 -31.76 22.94 -23.79
N ASP A 564 -30.81 22.00 -23.85
CA ASP A 564 -29.60 22.05 -23.03
C ASP A 564 -28.73 23.25 -23.45
N ARG A 565 -28.28 23.99 -22.43
CA ARG A 565 -27.42 25.18 -22.52
C ARG A 565 -26.21 25.08 -21.59
N THR A 566 -25.98 23.93 -20.96
CA THR A 566 -24.82 23.74 -20.08
C THR A 566 -23.52 23.62 -20.86
N GLN A 567 -23.61 23.31 -22.16
CA GLN A 567 -22.48 23.25 -23.07
C GLN A 567 -22.46 24.46 -24.02
N PRO A 568 -21.30 25.10 -24.22
CA PRO A 568 -21.21 26.33 -25.00
C PRO A 568 -21.31 26.08 -26.52
N GLU A 569 -20.83 24.93 -26.99
CA GLU A 569 -20.77 24.61 -28.42
C GLU A 569 -21.89 23.65 -28.82
N GLU A 570 -22.56 23.90 -29.95
CA GLU A 570 -23.69 23.08 -30.42
C GLU A 570 -23.32 21.62 -30.71
N LEU A 571 -22.06 21.35 -31.10
CA LEU A 571 -21.56 20.00 -31.35
C LEU A 571 -21.62 19.09 -30.11
N GLU A 572 -21.57 19.67 -28.90
CA GLU A 572 -21.53 18.93 -27.64
C GLU A 572 -22.83 18.15 -27.39
N LYS A 573 -23.91 18.53 -28.06
CA LYS A 573 -25.20 17.84 -27.97
C LYS A 573 -25.22 16.49 -28.68
N TYR A 574 -24.22 16.18 -29.52
CA TYR A 574 -24.26 15.08 -30.47
C TYR A 574 -23.23 13.96 -30.23
N PHE A 575 -22.63 13.85 -29.04
CA PHE A 575 -21.64 12.81 -28.71
C PHE A 575 -22.23 11.45 -28.34
N GLY A 576 -23.54 11.36 -28.16
CA GLY A 576 -24.27 10.18 -27.74
C GLY A 576 -24.15 8.99 -28.70
N PHE A 577 -24.18 7.78 -28.17
CA PHE A 577 -24.59 6.60 -28.93
C PHE A 577 -26.09 6.61 -29.25
N PHE A 578 -26.87 7.08 -28.29
CA PHE A 578 -28.31 7.25 -28.34
C PHE A 578 -28.64 8.73 -28.48
N THR A 579 -29.74 9.02 -29.16
CA THR A 579 -30.36 10.35 -29.15
C THR A 579 -30.84 10.69 -27.74
N ALA A 580 -31.17 11.97 -27.49
CA ALA A 580 -31.70 12.41 -26.22
C ALA A 580 -33.04 11.74 -25.84
N GLY A 581 -33.78 11.21 -26.82
CA GLY A 581 -35.00 10.42 -26.58
C GLY A 581 -34.75 8.94 -26.33
N GLY A 582 -33.49 8.52 -26.09
CA GLY A 582 -33.13 7.13 -25.82
C GLY A 582 -33.21 6.20 -27.03
N GLN A 583 -33.25 6.73 -28.25
CA GLN A 583 -33.22 5.93 -29.49
C GLN A 583 -31.79 5.77 -30.00
N GLN A 584 -31.38 4.54 -30.30
CA GLN A 584 -30.06 4.26 -30.85
C GLN A 584 -29.89 4.99 -32.20
N LYS A 585 -28.76 5.68 -32.41
CA LYS A 585 -28.54 6.44 -33.66
C LYS A 585 -28.47 5.54 -34.90
N VAL A 586 -27.80 4.40 -34.77
CA VAL A 586 -27.78 3.34 -35.78
C VAL A 586 -27.53 2.00 -35.10
N ALA A 587 -28.12 0.93 -35.62
CA ALA A 587 -27.88 -0.42 -35.12
C ALA A 587 -26.38 -0.76 -35.16
N GLY A 588 -25.86 -1.35 -34.08
CA GLY A 588 -24.45 -1.70 -33.97
C GLY A 588 -23.52 -0.57 -33.54
N PHE A 589 -24.04 0.63 -33.24
CA PHE A 589 -23.29 1.74 -32.66
C PHE A 589 -23.93 2.17 -31.32
N PRO A 590 -23.44 1.66 -30.18
CA PRO A 590 -22.42 0.62 -30.03
C PRO A 590 -23.03 -0.77 -30.30
N PRO A 591 -22.21 -1.80 -30.55
CA PRO A 591 -22.69 -3.16 -30.57
C PRO A 591 -23.12 -3.59 -29.15
N PRO A 592 -23.99 -4.59 -29.01
CA PRO A 592 -24.27 -5.19 -27.71
C PRO A 592 -22.98 -5.66 -27.02
N TYR A 593 -22.90 -5.49 -25.71
CA TYR A 593 -21.75 -5.94 -24.93
C TYR A 593 -21.87 -7.43 -24.63
N GLU A 594 -20.93 -8.22 -25.14
CA GLU A 594 -20.76 -9.63 -24.77
C GLU A 594 -19.64 -9.73 -23.72
N ALA A 595 -19.99 -10.09 -22.49
CA ALA A 595 -19.00 -10.35 -21.46
C ALA A 595 -18.11 -11.55 -21.89
N PRO A 596 -16.78 -11.51 -21.71
CA PRO A 596 -15.92 -12.64 -22.01
C PRO A 596 -16.39 -13.89 -21.26
N ALA A 597 -16.55 -15.01 -21.95
CA ALA A 597 -16.99 -16.26 -21.34
C ALA A 597 -15.93 -16.75 -20.33
N PHE A 598 -16.25 -16.66 -19.03
CA PHE A 598 -15.43 -17.24 -17.96
C PHE A 598 -15.77 -18.72 -17.80
N THR A 599 -14.85 -19.61 -18.17
CA THR A 599 -14.86 -21.01 -17.70
C THR A 599 -14.35 -21.04 -16.26
N LEU A 600 -15.24 -21.36 -15.31
CA LEU A 600 -14.87 -21.58 -13.91
C LEU A 600 -13.90 -22.77 -13.80
N ALA A 601 -12.73 -22.55 -13.18
CA ALA A 601 -11.91 -23.64 -12.68
C ALA A 601 -12.68 -24.43 -11.60
N PRO A 602 -12.50 -25.77 -11.50
CA PRO A 602 -13.26 -26.58 -10.55
C PRO A 602 -13.01 -26.14 -9.10
N ALA A 603 -14.08 -26.01 -8.32
CA ALA A 603 -14.01 -25.67 -6.91
C ALA A 603 -13.25 -26.74 -6.11
N LEU A 604 -12.27 -26.33 -5.31
CA LEU A 604 -11.62 -27.17 -4.32
C LEU A 604 -12.61 -27.53 -3.19
N PRO A 605 -12.49 -28.74 -2.57
CA PRO A 605 -13.43 -29.18 -1.55
C PRO A 605 -13.34 -28.35 -0.27
N VAL A 606 -14.51 -28.00 0.26
CA VAL A 606 -14.72 -27.25 1.50
C VAL A 606 -14.17 -28.05 2.69
N VAL A 607 -13.17 -27.51 3.38
CA VAL A 607 -12.73 -28.04 4.69
C VAL A 607 -13.65 -27.46 5.76
N THR A 608 -14.48 -28.31 6.36
CA THR A 608 -15.26 -27.99 7.57
C THR A 608 -14.33 -27.88 8.77
N VAL A 609 -14.26 -26.69 9.37
CA VAL A 609 -13.50 -26.42 10.60
C VAL A 609 -14.38 -26.69 11.83
N SER A 610 -13.90 -27.50 12.77
CA SER A 610 -14.56 -27.79 14.05
C SER A 610 -14.63 -26.57 14.97
N PRO A 611 -15.58 -26.50 15.94
CA PRO A 611 -15.77 -25.34 16.80
C PRO A 611 -14.63 -25.18 17.82
N LEU A 612 -14.04 -23.98 17.88
CA LEU A 612 -13.08 -23.59 18.91
C LEU A 612 -13.77 -23.36 20.26
N THR A 613 -13.18 -23.95 21.31
CA THR A 613 -13.57 -23.84 22.72
C THR A 613 -13.32 -22.45 23.30
N SER A 614 -14.15 -22.07 24.28
CA SER A 614 -14.20 -20.74 24.92
C SER A 614 -12.91 -20.36 25.69
N PRO A 615 -12.56 -19.06 25.78
CA PRO A 615 -11.37 -18.59 26.50
C PRO A 615 -11.51 -18.68 28.04
N PRO A 616 -10.41 -18.87 28.79
CA PRO A 616 -10.45 -18.98 30.25
C PRO A 616 -10.57 -17.61 30.95
N ALA A 617 -11.20 -17.61 32.14
CA ALA A 617 -11.43 -16.42 32.96
C ALA A 617 -10.12 -15.81 33.52
N ARG A 618 -10.04 -14.47 33.52
CA ARG A 618 -8.87 -13.69 33.98
C ARG A 618 -8.86 -13.50 35.49
N ALA A 619 -7.74 -13.82 36.14
CA ALA A 619 -7.52 -13.75 37.59
C ALA A 619 -7.38 -12.31 38.14
N THR A 620 -7.74 -12.16 39.41
CA THR A 620 -7.72 -10.92 40.22
C THR A 620 -6.29 -10.51 40.63
N PRO A 621 -5.92 -9.21 40.72
CA PRO A 621 -4.52 -8.80 40.94
C PRO A 621 -4.06 -8.88 42.41
N ALA A 622 -2.76 -9.16 42.59
CA ALA A 622 -1.99 -9.23 43.84
C ALA A 622 -1.50 -7.83 44.35
N PRO A 623 -0.91 -7.70 45.57
CA PRO A 623 -0.60 -6.42 46.21
C PRO A 623 0.44 -5.55 45.47
N SER A 624 0.23 -4.23 45.52
CA SER A 624 0.89 -3.15 44.76
C SER A 624 2.39 -2.98 45.07
N SER A 625 3.25 -2.99 44.04
CA SER A 625 4.62 -2.45 44.09
C SER A 625 4.62 -0.92 44.29
N ALA A 626 5.77 -0.28 44.55
CA ALA A 626 5.87 1.18 44.68
C ALA A 626 6.06 1.93 43.34
N ALA A 627 5.98 1.25 42.20
CA ALA A 627 6.29 1.82 40.88
C ALA A 627 5.04 2.36 40.14
N PHE A 628 5.22 3.33 39.25
CA PHE A 628 4.20 3.66 38.24
C PHE A 628 4.10 2.54 37.21
N MET A 629 2.91 2.32 36.66
CA MET A 629 2.73 1.39 35.54
C MET A 629 3.20 2.01 34.22
N GLY A 630 3.10 3.34 34.09
CA GLY A 630 3.45 4.06 32.87
C GLY A 630 3.54 5.57 33.06
N ALA A 631 3.71 6.26 31.92
CA ALA A 631 3.64 7.71 31.82
C ALA A 631 2.77 8.13 30.62
N ASN A 632 2.35 9.40 30.58
CA ASN A 632 1.59 9.94 29.46
C ASN A 632 2.52 10.25 28.28
N TYR A 633 2.15 9.80 27.09
CA TYR A 633 2.88 10.03 25.85
C TYR A 633 2.11 10.93 24.88
N ASP A 634 2.83 11.89 24.31
CA ASP A 634 2.38 12.84 23.30
C ASP A 634 3.59 13.23 22.43
N PRO A 635 3.56 13.07 21.09
CA PRO A 635 4.68 13.39 20.21
C PRO A 635 4.96 14.89 20.08
N PHE A 636 4.05 15.77 20.50
CA PHE A 636 4.19 17.23 20.35
C PHE A 636 5.14 17.88 21.36
N HIS A 637 5.96 17.10 22.07
CA HIS A 637 7.06 17.67 22.85
C HIS A 637 8.10 18.38 21.98
N ASN A 638 8.19 18.04 20.69
CA ASN A 638 8.99 18.76 19.71
C ASN A 638 8.08 19.66 18.85
N ALA A 639 8.38 20.97 18.89
CA ALA A 639 7.60 22.02 18.25
C ALA A 639 7.60 21.96 16.71
N ALA A 640 8.50 21.19 16.08
CA ALA A 640 8.55 21.02 14.63
C ALA A 640 7.44 20.10 14.06
N TYR A 641 6.72 19.36 14.90
CA TYR A 641 5.89 18.24 14.43
C TYR A 641 4.44 18.54 14.05
N PRO A 642 3.79 19.66 14.43
CA PRO A 642 2.56 20.06 13.74
C PRO A 642 2.85 20.54 12.30
N SER A 643 4.06 21.03 12.01
CA SER A 643 4.43 21.63 10.73
C SER A 643 5.20 20.70 9.78
N ASN A 644 5.62 19.52 10.25
CA ASN A 644 6.30 18.50 9.45
C ASN A 644 5.72 17.11 9.74
N LEU A 645 4.46 16.91 9.33
CA LEU A 645 3.73 15.65 9.50
C LEU A 645 4.42 14.42 8.89
N PRO A 646 5.14 14.50 7.74
CA PRO A 646 5.88 13.37 7.21
C PRO A 646 6.94 12.79 8.16
N ALA A 647 7.49 13.60 9.07
CA ALA A 647 8.50 13.15 10.03
C ALA A 647 7.93 12.56 11.34
N LEU A 648 6.61 12.66 11.55
CA LEU A 648 5.96 12.36 12.83
C LEU A 648 6.06 10.87 13.22
N GLY A 649 5.90 9.94 12.29
CA GLY A 649 6.00 8.49 12.56
C GLY A 649 7.41 8.03 13.00
N VAL A 650 8.46 8.63 12.42
CA VAL A 650 9.86 8.38 12.81
C VAL A 650 10.10 8.89 14.23
N ALA A 651 9.59 10.09 14.54
CA ALA A 651 9.70 10.66 15.88
C ALA A 651 8.99 9.79 16.94
N ILE A 652 7.78 9.32 16.64
CA ILE A 652 7.05 8.40 17.52
C ILE A 652 7.89 7.15 17.81
N THR A 653 8.48 6.54 16.79
CA THR A 653 9.36 5.38 16.96
C THR A 653 10.53 5.67 17.91
N GLN A 654 11.19 6.82 17.74
CA GLN A 654 12.30 7.23 18.60
C GLN A 654 11.88 7.49 20.05
N ASP A 655 10.72 8.12 20.25
CA ASP A 655 10.19 8.42 21.58
C ASP A 655 9.86 7.15 22.34
N LEU A 656 9.16 6.22 21.67
CA LEU A 656 8.74 4.95 22.27
C LEU A 656 9.94 4.07 22.64
N ALA A 657 11.04 4.14 21.87
CA ALA A 657 12.29 3.46 22.23
C ALA A 657 12.92 4.00 23.53
N VAL A 658 12.74 5.29 23.84
CA VAL A 658 13.19 5.87 25.12
C VAL A 658 12.24 5.47 26.25
N LEU A 659 10.94 5.57 26.02
CA LEU A 659 9.89 5.19 26.99
C LEU A 659 10.01 3.72 27.43
N LYS A 660 10.27 2.81 26.47
CA LYS A 660 10.36 1.36 26.73
C LYS A 660 11.47 0.96 27.69
N LYS A 661 12.48 1.82 27.89
CA LYS A 661 13.55 1.59 28.88
C LYS A 661 13.02 1.63 30.32
N HIS A 662 11.88 2.27 30.55
CA HIS A 662 11.36 2.59 31.88
C HIS A 662 9.95 2.09 32.15
N PHE A 663 9.15 1.94 31.09
CA PHE A 663 7.76 1.53 31.22
C PHE A 663 7.39 0.47 30.20
N ASN A 664 6.49 -0.43 30.61
CA ASN A 664 5.87 -1.41 29.73
C ASN A 664 4.49 -0.96 29.24
N VAL A 665 3.96 0.14 29.81
CA VAL A 665 2.67 0.70 29.48
C VAL A 665 2.82 2.20 29.30
N VAL A 666 2.14 2.76 28.31
CA VAL A 666 1.98 4.22 28.18
C VAL A 666 0.50 4.59 28.18
N ARG A 667 0.20 5.86 28.42
CA ARG A 667 -1.13 6.40 28.20
C ARG A 667 -1.07 7.46 27.11
N THR A 668 -2.01 7.43 26.19
CA THR A 668 -2.20 8.50 25.21
C THR A 668 -3.47 9.26 25.51
N VAL A 669 -3.54 10.52 25.05
CA VAL A 669 -4.79 11.30 25.06
C VAL A 669 -5.56 11.10 23.76
N TYR A 670 -4.84 10.90 22.66
CA TYR A 670 -5.36 10.66 21.33
C TYR A 670 -5.09 9.23 20.87
N THR A 671 -5.93 8.74 19.97
CA THR A 671 -5.78 7.43 19.34
C THR A 671 -4.97 7.51 18.05
N ASN A 672 -5.02 8.67 17.40
CA ASN A 672 -4.12 9.02 16.30
C ASN A 672 -3.70 10.49 16.41
N PHE A 673 -2.53 10.80 15.84
CA PHE A 673 -1.99 12.15 15.75
C PHE A 673 -1.94 12.55 14.27
N TYR A 674 -2.84 13.45 13.86
CA TYR A 674 -2.99 13.86 12.45
C TYR A 674 -3.12 12.69 11.47
N GLY A 675 -3.88 11.66 11.84
CA GLY A 675 -4.09 10.46 11.02
C GLY A 675 -3.04 9.37 11.20
N ILE A 676 -1.96 9.62 11.95
CA ILE A 676 -0.99 8.57 12.31
C ILE A 676 -1.49 7.83 13.55
N GLU A 677 -1.94 6.59 13.37
CA GLU A 677 -2.42 5.73 14.45
C GLU A 677 -1.29 5.32 15.38
N ILE A 678 -1.48 5.43 16.70
CA ILE A 678 -0.41 5.18 17.66
C ILE A 678 -0.20 3.69 17.97
N ALA A 679 -1.24 2.86 17.79
CA ALA A 679 -1.22 1.44 18.20
C ALA A 679 -0.17 0.57 17.47
N PRO A 680 0.06 0.71 16.15
CA PRO A 680 1.13 -0.03 15.47
C PRO A 680 2.52 0.26 16.05
N TYR A 681 2.82 1.53 16.34
CA TYR A 681 4.11 1.93 16.90
C TYR A 681 4.31 1.39 18.32
N LEU A 682 3.25 1.37 19.12
CA LEU A 682 3.28 0.80 20.46
C LEU A 682 3.51 -0.70 20.43
N ALA A 683 2.84 -1.42 19.53
CA ALA A 683 3.05 -2.86 19.35
C ALA A 683 4.48 -3.16 18.90
N ALA A 684 5.02 -2.40 17.94
CA ALA A 684 6.41 -2.52 17.50
C ALA A 684 7.42 -2.27 18.64
N ALA A 685 7.14 -1.28 19.49
CA ALA A 685 7.93 -0.99 20.69
C ALA A 685 7.68 -1.97 21.86
N LYS A 686 6.76 -2.94 21.69
CA LYS A 686 6.33 -3.89 22.74
C LYS A 686 5.82 -3.16 24.00
N LEU A 687 5.06 -2.09 23.80
CA LEU A 687 4.41 -1.29 24.83
C LEU A 687 2.90 -1.54 24.81
N ASP A 688 2.33 -1.79 25.99
CA ASP A 688 0.89 -1.77 26.17
C ASP A 688 0.39 -0.33 26.34
N VAL A 689 -0.93 -0.12 26.24
CA VAL A 689 -1.50 1.23 26.24
C VAL A 689 -2.82 1.37 27.01
N TYR A 690 -2.92 2.49 27.73
CA TYR A 690 -4.19 3.14 28.08
C TYR A 690 -4.53 4.11 26.95
N LEU A 691 -5.34 3.65 26.00
CA LEU A 691 -5.57 4.33 24.74
C LEU A 691 -6.58 5.47 24.93
N GLY A 692 -6.15 6.71 24.69
CA GLY A 692 -7.05 7.86 24.76
C GLY A 692 -7.84 8.03 23.48
N VAL A 693 -9.14 8.27 23.59
CA VAL A 693 -10.01 8.72 22.50
C VAL A 693 -10.43 10.14 22.83
N PHE A 694 -9.68 11.13 22.36
CA PHE A 694 -9.96 12.53 22.71
C PHE A 694 -11.33 12.95 22.20
N MET A 695 -12.10 13.65 23.04
CA MET A 695 -13.45 14.09 22.72
C MET A 695 -13.45 15.53 22.24
N THR A 696 -14.15 15.79 21.15
CA THR A 696 -14.36 17.14 20.59
C THR A 696 -15.68 17.15 19.82
N ARG A 697 -16.26 18.35 19.65
CA ARG A 697 -17.41 18.62 18.77
C ARG A 697 -16.97 18.78 17.31
N GLU A 698 -15.66 18.85 17.06
CA GLU A 698 -15.11 18.96 15.72
C GLU A 698 -15.23 17.65 14.94
N GLY A 699 -15.38 17.76 13.62
CA GLY A 699 -15.68 16.61 12.75
C GLY A 699 -14.62 15.49 12.76
N TRP A 700 -13.41 15.78 13.24
CA TRP A 700 -12.34 14.79 13.35
C TRP A 700 -12.47 13.88 14.57
N TYR A 701 -13.40 14.12 15.50
CA TYR A 701 -13.67 13.20 16.62
C TYR A 701 -13.89 11.76 16.15
N THR A 702 -14.60 11.60 15.03
CA THR A 702 -14.88 10.30 14.40
C THR A 702 -13.59 9.55 14.02
N SER A 703 -12.52 10.26 13.63
CA SER A 703 -11.21 9.67 13.35
C SER A 703 -10.60 9.04 14.61
N GLN A 704 -10.74 9.69 15.77
CA GLN A 704 -10.23 9.15 17.05
C GLN A 704 -10.97 7.86 17.43
N VAL A 705 -12.30 7.82 17.29
CA VAL A 705 -13.11 6.63 17.57
C VAL A 705 -12.76 5.48 16.61
N ASN A 706 -12.56 5.78 15.33
CA ASN A 706 -12.26 4.76 14.33
C ASN A 706 -10.86 4.18 14.49
N SER A 707 -9.85 5.01 14.79
CA SER A 707 -8.52 4.49 15.12
C SER A 707 -8.55 3.63 16.39
N ALA A 708 -9.49 3.85 17.31
CA ALA A 708 -9.64 2.97 18.48
C ALA A 708 -10.20 1.60 18.08
N ILE A 709 -11.07 1.53 17.07
CA ILE A 709 -11.55 0.27 16.51
C ILE A 709 -10.40 -0.46 15.82
N SER A 710 -9.63 0.22 14.98
CA SER A 710 -8.42 -0.32 14.32
C SER A 710 -7.45 -0.87 15.35
N ALA A 711 -7.15 -0.07 16.38
CA ALA A 711 -6.25 -0.44 17.46
C ALA A 711 -6.73 -1.70 18.20
N VAL A 712 -8.02 -1.82 18.54
CA VAL A 712 -8.55 -3.00 19.24
C VAL A 712 -8.51 -4.25 18.36
N ARG A 713 -8.76 -4.13 17.06
CA ARG A 713 -8.72 -5.28 16.16
C ARG A 713 -7.33 -5.79 15.88
N GLY A 714 -6.41 -4.89 15.53
CA GLY A 714 -5.05 -5.25 15.16
C GLY A 714 -4.16 -5.52 16.36
N TYR A 715 -4.42 -4.81 17.47
CA TYR A 715 -3.49 -4.72 18.60
C TYR A 715 -4.20 -4.82 19.95
N GLY A 716 -5.40 -5.41 20.01
CA GLY A 716 -6.18 -5.53 21.24
C GLY A 716 -5.43 -6.20 22.39
N GLY A 717 -4.47 -7.09 22.09
CA GLY A 717 -3.58 -7.70 23.08
C GLY A 717 -2.68 -6.70 23.82
N HIS A 718 -2.45 -5.52 23.24
CA HIS A 718 -1.67 -4.42 23.83
C HIS A 718 -2.54 -3.33 24.47
N ILE A 719 -3.87 -3.38 24.34
CA ILE A 719 -4.76 -2.35 24.90
C ILE A 719 -5.26 -2.79 26.28
N ARG A 720 -4.89 -2.05 27.32
CA ARG A 720 -5.30 -2.34 28.70
C ARG A 720 -6.59 -1.65 29.10
N ALA A 721 -6.78 -0.42 28.64
CA ALA A 721 -8.01 0.33 28.85
C ALA A 721 -8.17 1.40 27.75
N ILE A 722 -9.40 1.86 27.56
CA ILE A 722 -9.72 2.97 26.67
C ILE A 722 -10.31 4.11 27.49
N LEU A 723 -9.76 5.31 27.36
CA LEU A 723 -10.23 6.51 28.04
C LEU A 723 -10.85 7.47 27.03
N VAL A 724 -12.17 7.59 27.05
CA VAL A 724 -12.94 8.48 26.17
C VAL A 724 -13.04 9.86 26.81
N GLY A 725 -12.39 10.82 26.19
CA GLY A 725 -12.23 12.18 26.71
C GLY A 725 -11.12 12.33 27.75
N ASN A 726 -10.57 13.54 27.79
CA ASN A 726 -9.54 13.99 28.72
C ASN A 726 -9.81 15.42 29.18
N GLU A 727 -10.29 15.56 30.41
CA GLU A 727 -10.65 16.83 31.07
C GLU A 727 -11.68 17.68 30.33
N ASN A 728 -12.39 17.11 29.36
CA ASN A 728 -13.32 17.80 28.46
C ASN A 728 -14.41 18.63 29.14
N ILE A 729 -14.73 18.36 30.41
CA ILE A 729 -15.68 19.16 31.19
C ILE A 729 -15.13 20.58 31.48
N ASN A 730 -13.80 20.73 31.52
CA ASN A 730 -13.12 21.98 31.85
C ASN A 730 -12.35 22.58 30.66
N LEU A 731 -12.54 22.04 29.44
CA LEU A 731 -11.94 22.56 28.20
C LEU A 731 -12.92 23.47 27.47
N ASN A 732 -12.43 24.21 26.48
CA ASN A 732 -13.15 25.30 25.79
C ASN A 732 -14.52 24.91 25.20
N GLU A 733 -14.78 23.64 24.93
CA GLU A 733 -16.05 23.14 24.39
C GLU A 733 -17.10 22.80 25.49
N ASN A 734 -16.73 22.92 26.78
CA ASN A 734 -17.57 22.81 27.97
C ASN A 734 -18.55 21.63 27.94
N PHE A 735 -18.06 20.40 27.74
CA PHE A 735 -18.92 19.23 27.77
C PHE A 735 -19.53 19.02 29.17
N SER A 736 -20.82 18.71 29.23
CA SER A 736 -21.46 18.30 30.48
C SER A 736 -21.01 16.88 30.88
N PRO A 737 -21.07 16.53 32.19
CA PRO A 737 -20.79 15.16 32.64
C PRO A 737 -21.67 14.11 31.96
N SER A 738 -22.93 14.47 31.66
CA SER A 738 -23.88 13.59 30.98
C SER A 738 -23.50 13.33 29.52
N GLU A 739 -22.99 14.33 28.80
CA GLU A 739 -22.48 14.15 27.43
C GLU A 739 -21.26 13.23 27.41
N VAL A 740 -20.31 13.42 28.33
CA VAL A 740 -19.15 12.52 28.45
C VAL A 740 -19.61 11.09 28.76
N ALA A 741 -20.59 10.91 29.66
CA ALA A 741 -21.11 9.60 30.03
C ALA A 741 -21.78 8.89 28.85
N ALA A 742 -22.61 9.62 28.11
CA ALA A 742 -23.22 9.13 26.89
C ALA A 742 -22.17 8.70 25.87
N GLN A 743 -21.08 9.48 25.76
CA GLN A 743 -20.01 9.17 24.81
C GLN A 743 -19.18 7.95 25.22
N VAL A 744 -18.90 7.75 26.52
CA VAL A 744 -18.29 6.50 27.02
C VAL A 744 -19.16 5.29 26.63
N VAL A 745 -20.48 5.39 26.84
CA VAL A 745 -21.41 4.31 26.49
C VAL A 745 -21.46 4.08 24.98
N ALA A 746 -21.51 5.15 24.18
CA ALA A 746 -21.55 5.07 22.73
C ALA A 746 -20.29 4.39 22.18
N VAL A 747 -19.09 4.85 22.58
CA VAL A 747 -17.83 4.25 22.13
C VAL A 747 -17.71 2.80 22.60
N ARG A 748 -18.16 2.46 23.82
CA ARG A 748 -18.21 1.07 24.29
C ARG A 748 -19.09 0.20 23.40
N SER A 749 -20.28 0.67 23.06
CA SER A 749 -21.21 -0.05 22.18
C SER A 749 -20.62 -0.22 20.79
N THR A 750 -20.04 0.83 20.21
CA THR A 750 -19.39 0.80 18.90
C THR A 750 -18.25 -0.21 18.86
N LEU A 751 -17.35 -0.18 19.85
CA LEU A 751 -16.22 -1.10 19.89
C LEU A 751 -16.63 -2.54 20.14
N ARG A 752 -17.61 -2.78 21.02
CA ARG A 752 -18.17 -4.12 21.24
C ARG A 752 -18.81 -4.67 19.97
N ALA A 753 -19.61 -3.87 19.27
CA ALA A 753 -20.23 -4.26 18.00
C ALA A 753 -19.17 -4.55 16.92
N ALA A 754 -18.10 -3.75 16.88
CA ALA A 754 -17.07 -3.87 15.86
C ALA A 754 -16.06 -4.99 16.11
N THR A 755 -15.83 -5.40 17.36
CA THR A 755 -14.70 -6.29 17.71
C THR A 755 -15.08 -7.49 18.55
N SER A 756 -16.29 -7.53 19.10
CA SER A 756 -16.74 -8.49 20.12
C SER A 756 -15.86 -8.52 21.38
N ALA A 757 -14.93 -7.57 21.54
CA ALA A 757 -14.00 -7.52 22.67
C ALA A 757 -14.69 -6.94 23.91
N ALA A 758 -14.50 -7.61 25.05
CA ALA A 758 -14.84 -7.05 26.36
C ALA A 758 -13.72 -6.10 26.81
N LEU A 759 -13.92 -4.80 26.58
CA LEU A 759 -12.92 -3.76 26.86
C LEU A 759 -13.21 -3.03 28.18
N VAL A 760 -12.14 -2.73 28.92
CA VAL A 760 -12.17 -1.83 30.08
C VAL A 760 -12.22 -0.39 29.57
N MET A 761 -13.26 0.37 29.94
CA MET A 761 -13.45 1.72 29.43
C MET A 761 -13.72 2.76 30.51
N GLY A 762 -13.23 3.97 30.31
CA GLY A 762 -13.37 5.07 31.25
C GLY A 762 -13.32 6.44 30.59
N THR A 763 -13.17 7.46 31.42
CA THR A 763 -12.81 8.82 31.01
C THR A 763 -11.79 9.38 32.00
N ALA A 764 -11.00 10.37 31.60
CA ALA A 764 -10.10 11.11 32.48
C ALA A 764 -10.65 12.51 32.73
N GLN A 765 -10.82 12.93 33.99
CA GLN A 765 -11.23 14.29 34.35
C GLN A 765 -10.45 14.79 35.57
N ARG A 766 -10.42 16.12 35.77
CA ARG A 766 -9.76 16.75 36.91
C ARG A 766 -10.35 16.24 38.22
N ALA A 767 -9.49 16.08 39.22
CA ALA A 767 -9.91 15.68 40.55
C ALA A 767 -10.98 16.62 41.13
N ALA A 768 -10.81 17.94 40.95
CA ALA A 768 -11.77 18.94 41.39
C ALA A 768 -13.16 18.73 40.75
N THR A 769 -13.23 18.34 39.48
CA THR A 769 -14.49 18.06 38.78
C THR A 769 -15.18 16.82 39.35
N TRP A 770 -14.42 15.74 39.60
CA TRP A 770 -14.95 14.55 40.26
C TRP A 770 -15.45 14.84 41.68
N LEU A 771 -14.76 15.70 42.43
CA LEU A 771 -15.11 16.06 43.81
C LEU A 771 -16.42 16.84 43.93
N THR A 772 -16.93 17.44 42.85
CA THR A 772 -18.26 18.07 42.88
C THR A 772 -19.36 17.09 43.28
N GLY A 773 -19.16 15.79 43.02
CA GLY A 773 -20.04 14.72 43.51
C GLY A 773 -21.50 14.92 43.10
N THR A 774 -21.76 15.64 42.01
CA THR A 774 -23.12 15.88 41.55
C THR A 774 -23.76 14.58 41.07
N THR A 775 -25.09 14.56 40.96
CA THR A 775 -25.81 13.41 40.38
C THR A 775 -25.28 13.05 38.99
N ALA A 776 -24.97 14.05 38.16
CA ALA A 776 -24.41 13.83 36.83
C ALA A 776 -22.99 13.21 36.88
N MET A 777 -22.13 13.64 37.81
CA MET A 777 -20.80 13.04 37.99
C MET A 777 -20.88 11.60 38.51
N ARG A 778 -21.83 11.28 39.40
CA ARG A 778 -22.09 9.90 39.82
C ARG A 778 -22.60 9.03 38.67
N ALA A 779 -23.48 9.55 37.82
CA ALA A 779 -23.92 8.85 36.62
C ALA A 779 -22.77 8.58 35.64
N LEU A 780 -21.89 9.57 35.43
CA LEU A 780 -20.67 9.40 34.64
C LEU A 780 -19.75 8.32 35.24
N ALA A 781 -19.50 8.36 36.55
CA ALA A 781 -18.70 7.34 37.24
C ALA A 781 -19.29 5.92 37.09
N ASN A 782 -20.62 5.80 37.09
CA ASN A 782 -21.31 4.52 36.88
C ASN A 782 -21.13 3.99 35.45
N ALA A 783 -21.08 4.88 34.45
CA ALA A 783 -20.82 4.50 33.06
C ALA A 783 -19.39 3.99 32.84
N CYS A 784 -18.45 4.30 33.73
CA CYS A 784 -17.04 3.93 33.60
C CYS A 784 -16.67 2.64 34.35
N ASP A 785 -15.80 1.83 33.76
CA ASP A 785 -15.01 0.79 34.44
C ASP A 785 -13.76 1.40 35.11
N VAL A 786 -13.21 2.45 34.48
CA VAL A 786 -12.08 3.25 34.98
C VAL A 786 -12.48 4.71 35.14
N ILE A 787 -12.34 5.23 36.36
CA ILE A 787 -12.46 6.65 36.69
C ILE A 787 -11.05 7.23 36.69
N GLY A 788 -10.66 7.83 35.57
CA GLY A 788 -9.37 8.49 35.42
C GLY A 788 -9.37 9.84 36.13
N VAL A 789 -8.47 9.99 37.09
CA VAL A 789 -8.27 11.22 37.86
C VAL A 789 -6.98 11.89 37.39
N THR A 790 -7.09 13.15 37.00
CA THR A 790 -5.94 14.02 36.76
C THR A 790 -5.76 14.98 37.93
N TYR A 791 -4.52 15.19 38.37
CA TYR A 791 -4.19 16.06 39.49
C TYR A 791 -2.78 16.63 39.37
N GLN A 792 -2.66 17.95 39.41
CA GLN A 792 -1.39 18.66 39.34
C GLN A 792 -1.24 19.52 40.60
N PRO A 793 -0.56 19.04 41.67
CA PRO A 793 -0.54 19.72 42.96
C PRO A 793 -0.09 21.18 42.90
N TYR A 794 0.80 21.52 41.96
CA TYR A 794 1.27 22.89 41.78
C TYR A 794 0.20 23.83 41.18
N LEU A 795 -0.74 23.29 40.39
CA LEU A 795 -1.78 24.04 39.69
C LEU A 795 -3.16 23.92 40.36
N ASP A 796 -3.38 22.87 41.13
CA ASP A 796 -4.69 22.52 41.68
C ASP A 796 -4.86 22.93 43.16
N GLY A 797 -3.79 23.37 43.82
CA GLY A 797 -3.85 23.85 45.21
C GLY A 797 -2.52 24.39 45.73
N LYS A 798 -2.52 24.85 46.99
CA LYS A 798 -1.28 25.26 47.68
C LYS A 798 -0.40 24.01 47.91
N TYR A 799 0.84 24.08 47.45
CA TYR A 799 1.81 23.01 47.59
C TYR A 799 2.63 23.19 48.87
N ASP A 800 2.75 22.14 49.67
CA ASP A 800 3.59 22.10 50.86
C ASP A 800 4.84 21.25 50.58
N PRO A 801 6.04 21.87 50.43
CA PRO A 801 7.28 21.13 50.21
C PRO A 801 7.64 20.18 51.36
N ALA A 802 7.19 20.43 52.59
CA ALA A 802 7.43 19.57 53.74
C ALA A 802 6.51 18.34 53.74
N ASN A 803 5.35 18.43 53.09
CA ASN A 803 4.44 17.31 52.86
C ASN A 803 3.92 17.28 51.40
N PRO A 804 4.77 16.82 50.45
CA PRO A 804 4.50 16.92 49.01
C PRO A 804 3.19 16.31 48.53
N THR A 805 2.63 15.35 49.26
CA THR A 805 1.41 14.61 48.86
C THR A 805 0.17 15.03 49.62
N ALA A 806 0.23 15.98 50.56
CA ALA A 806 -0.90 16.37 51.42
C ALA A 806 -2.18 16.72 50.65
N GLY A 807 -2.06 17.54 49.60
CA GLY A 807 -3.20 17.92 48.77
C GLY A 807 -3.81 16.72 48.02
N LEU A 808 -2.97 15.85 47.46
CA LEU A 808 -3.42 14.63 46.79
C LEU A 808 -4.08 13.67 47.78
N ASP A 809 -3.54 13.51 48.98
CA ASP A 809 -4.08 12.64 50.02
C ASP A 809 -5.50 13.05 50.44
N LEU A 810 -5.70 14.36 50.65
CA LEU A 810 -7.01 14.94 50.94
C LEU A 810 -8.00 14.68 49.81
N VAL A 811 -7.61 15.02 48.58
CA VAL A 811 -8.42 14.85 47.37
C VAL A 811 -8.80 13.38 47.18
N TRP A 812 -7.83 12.47 47.25
CA TRP A 812 -8.03 11.05 47.04
C TRP A 812 -8.92 10.42 48.11
N THR A 813 -8.74 10.82 49.37
CA THR A 813 -9.61 10.40 50.47
C THR A 813 -11.06 10.81 50.25
N GLN A 814 -11.29 12.03 49.76
CA GLN A 814 -12.63 12.50 49.42
C GLN A 814 -13.22 11.75 48.20
N LEU A 815 -12.41 11.50 47.16
CA LEU A 815 -12.84 10.72 46.00
C LEU A 815 -13.25 9.29 46.38
N LYS A 816 -12.51 8.62 47.27
CA LYS A 816 -12.86 7.27 47.77
C LYS A 816 -14.19 7.23 48.53
N LYS A 817 -14.64 8.36 49.10
CA LYS A 817 -15.97 8.46 49.75
C LYS A 817 -17.09 8.60 48.73
N LEU A 818 -16.80 9.18 47.56
CA LEU A 818 -17.79 9.48 46.53
C LEU A 818 -17.91 8.36 45.48
N TYR A 819 -16.82 7.64 45.22
CA TYR A 819 -16.72 6.67 44.12
C TYR A 819 -16.05 5.37 44.55
N PRO A 820 -16.37 4.23 43.89
CA PRO A 820 -15.75 2.96 44.20
C PRO A 820 -14.22 3.02 44.00
N ALA A 821 -13.47 2.74 45.07
CA ALA A 821 -12.01 2.77 45.03
C ALA A 821 -11.42 1.81 43.97
N SER A 822 -12.11 0.71 43.66
CA SER A 822 -11.73 -0.24 42.61
C SER A 822 -11.74 0.33 41.19
N LYS A 823 -12.48 1.42 40.95
CA LYS A 823 -12.54 2.11 39.65
C LYS A 823 -11.60 3.29 39.54
N LEU A 824 -11.14 3.86 40.66
CA LEU A 824 -10.28 5.04 40.66
C LEU A 824 -8.88 4.71 40.13
N ARG A 825 -8.39 5.52 39.18
CA ARG A 825 -7.04 5.43 38.59
C ARG A 825 -6.44 6.82 38.53
N LEU A 826 -5.21 6.97 39.02
CA LEU A 826 -4.46 8.21 38.84
C LEU A 826 -3.79 8.14 37.46
N VAL A 827 -4.31 8.90 36.49
CA VAL A 827 -3.94 8.76 35.07
C VAL A 827 -3.16 9.96 34.53
N ASP A 828 -3.08 11.04 35.30
CA ASP A 828 -2.17 12.14 35.05
C ASP A 828 -1.85 12.81 36.38
N VAL A 829 -0.63 12.59 36.89
CA VAL A 829 -0.13 13.29 38.07
C VAL A 829 1.28 13.78 37.79
N THR A 830 1.48 15.08 37.94
CA THR A 830 2.76 15.69 37.60
C THR A 830 3.05 16.93 38.44
N PHE A 831 4.33 17.29 38.51
CA PHE A 831 4.80 18.53 39.13
C PHE A 831 5.78 19.22 38.18
N PRO A 832 5.64 20.53 37.92
CA PRO A 832 6.51 21.26 37.00
C PRO A 832 7.93 21.38 37.55
N SER A 833 8.94 21.16 36.71
CA SER A 833 10.36 21.28 37.08
C SER A 833 10.92 22.70 36.92
N ALA A 834 10.15 23.60 36.34
CA ALA A 834 10.52 24.98 36.08
C ALA A 834 9.27 25.87 36.19
N PRO A 835 9.43 27.19 36.43
CA PRO A 835 8.32 28.10 36.68
C PRO A 835 7.23 28.02 35.60
N VAL A 836 6.00 27.80 36.06
CA VAL A 836 4.77 27.89 35.25
C VAL A 836 3.77 28.79 35.96
N PRO A 837 2.88 29.50 35.24
CA PRO A 837 1.84 30.29 35.87
C PRO A 837 0.97 29.42 36.79
N SER A 838 0.83 29.81 38.05
CA SER A 838 -0.07 29.17 39.01
C SER A 838 -0.73 30.23 39.90
N PRO A 839 -2.04 30.10 40.17
CA PRO A 839 -2.73 30.97 41.12
C PRO A 839 -2.40 30.63 42.59
N PHE A 840 -1.72 29.51 42.85
CA PHE A 840 -1.48 29.01 44.19
C PHE A 840 -0.02 29.06 44.62
N ASN A 841 0.91 28.89 43.68
CA ASN A 841 2.33 28.67 43.96
C ASN A 841 3.21 29.48 42.99
N SER A 842 4.36 29.96 43.47
CA SER A 842 5.28 30.78 42.66
C SER A 842 6.65 30.14 42.41
N VAL A 843 6.97 29.04 43.07
CA VAL A 843 8.30 28.38 42.98
C VAL A 843 8.15 26.92 42.56
N ALA A 844 8.49 26.64 41.31
CA ALA A 844 8.63 25.29 40.76
C ALA A 844 10.08 25.04 40.36
N THR A 845 10.67 23.94 40.84
CA THR A 845 12.05 23.56 40.54
C THR A 845 12.16 22.05 40.32
N LEU A 846 13.23 21.62 39.65
CA LEU A 846 13.55 20.20 39.48
C LEU A 846 13.66 19.47 40.83
N ALA A 847 14.24 20.10 41.84
CA ALA A 847 14.34 19.53 43.19
C ALA A 847 12.96 19.27 43.82
N LEU A 848 12.01 20.19 43.62
CA LEU A 848 10.64 20.01 44.10
C LEU A 848 9.89 18.93 43.29
N GLN A 849 10.11 18.85 41.97
CA GLN A 849 9.58 17.76 41.16
C GLN A 849 10.11 16.40 41.63
N GLN A 850 11.41 16.29 41.93
CA GLN A 850 12.02 15.07 42.49
C GLN A 850 11.46 14.70 43.86
N ALA A 851 11.35 15.69 44.76
CA ALA A 851 10.77 15.48 46.08
C ALA A 851 9.32 14.98 45.98
N PHE A 852 8.53 15.58 45.11
CA PHE A 852 7.17 15.14 44.84
C PHE A 852 7.11 13.74 44.23
N TYR A 853 7.90 13.46 43.19
CA TYR A 853 7.96 12.14 42.55
C TYR A 853 8.30 11.04 43.56
N ASN A 854 9.32 11.24 44.40
CA ASN A 854 9.74 10.27 45.42
C ASN A 854 8.69 10.08 46.51
N ALA A 855 8.06 11.16 46.99
CA ALA A 855 6.97 11.07 47.95
C ALA A 855 5.75 10.37 47.34
N LEU A 856 5.47 10.64 46.08
CA LEU A 856 4.35 10.07 45.35
C LEU A 856 4.50 8.56 45.16
N LEU A 857 5.68 8.05 44.79
CA LEU A 857 5.94 6.60 44.69
C LEU A 857 5.57 5.85 45.99
N LYS A 858 5.92 6.42 47.15
CA LYS A 858 5.56 5.86 48.46
C LYS A 858 4.06 5.98 48.71
N TRP A 859 3.49 7.14 48.42
CA TRP A 859 2.08 7.42 48.65
C TRP A 859 1.17 6.50 47.82
N VAL A 860 1.48 6.31 46.53
CA VAL A 860 0.65 5.49 45.64
C VAL A 860 0.67 4.02 46.05
N ALA A 861 1.80 3.51 46.58
CA ALA A 861 1.93 2.13 47.06
C ALA A 861 0.95 1.82 48.20
N ILE A 862 0.58 2.84 48.98
CA ILE A 862 -0.30 2.72 50.14
C ILE A 862 -1.76 3.04 49.76
N ASN A 863 -1.97 4.09 48.95
CA ASN A 863 -3.28 4.72 48.80
C ASN A 863 -4.03 4.33 47.53
N CYS A 864 -3.32 3.82 46.50
CA CYS A 864 -3.94 3.35 45.27
C CYS A 864 -4.09 1.82 45.34
N PRO A 865 -5.33 1.29 45.28
CA PRO A 865 -5.56 -0.15 45.40
C PRO A 865 -5.07 -0.94 44.18
N THR A 866 -4.69 -0.26 43.09
CA THR A 866 -4.22 -0.87 41.85
C THR A 866 -2.84 -0.34 41.45
N THR A 867 -2.07 -1.19 40.78
CA THR A 867 -0.79 -0.78 40.15
C THR A 867 -0.99 0.11 38.92
N GLU A 868 -2.22 0.20 38.41
CA GLU A 868 -2.59 0.99 37.24
C GLU A 868 -2.60 2.50 37.53
N ARG A 869 -1.44 3.12 37.47
CA ARG A 869 -1.23 4.55 37.74
C ARG A 869 -0.14 5.11 36.86
N PHE A 870 -0.31 6.35 36.44
CA PHE A 870 0.52 6.99 35.43
C PHE A 870 1.08 8.30 35.94
N TRP A 871 2.38 8.50 35.75
CA TRP A 871 2.93 9.85 35.78
C TRP A 871 2.33 10.67 34.63
N GLY A 872 2.34 11.99 34.74
CA GLY A 872 1.98 12.88 33.64
C GLY A 872 2.91 12.75 32.43
N THR A 873 3.04 13.81 31.62
CA THR A 873 3.79 13.70 30.36
C THR A 873 5.22 13.18 30.59
N PHE A 874 5.68 12.26 29.76
CA PHE A 874 7.02 11.69 29.88
C PHE A 874 8.09 12.70 29.46
N PHE A 875 7.84 13.43 28.38
CA PHE A 875 8.66 14.54 27.89
C PHE A 875 8.07 15.89 28.32
N ASP A 876 8.94 16.89 28.52
CA ASP A 876 8.54 18.28 28.60
C ASP A 876 7.97 18.75 27.27
N ASN A 877 6.90 19.53 27.30
CA ASN A 877 6.34 20.17 26.11
C ASN A 877 6.49 21.69 26.24
N ALA A 878 7.51 22.23 25.59
CA ALA A 878 7.85 23.65 25.64
C ALA A 878 6.74 24.53 25.04
N ALA A 879 6.08 24.08 23.96
CA ALA A 879 5.02 24.83 23.29
C ALA A 879 3.81 25.06 24.22
N LEU A 880 3.50 24.07 25.07
CA LEU A 880 2.41 24.16 26.04
C LEU A 880 2.87 24.62 27.43
N ARG A 881 4.13 25.06 27.57
CA ARG A 881 4.77 25.40 28.85
C ARG A 881 4.63 24.29 29.91
N ARG A 882 4.57 23.02 29.48
CA ARG A 882 4.50 21.87 30.38
C ARG A 882 5.90 21.38 30.69
N THR A 883 6.37 21.68 31.90
CA THR A 883 7.72 21.35 32.37
C THR A 883 7.73 20.17 33.36
N GLY A 884 6.63 19.41 33.41
CA GLY A 884 6.46 18.27 34.31
C GLY A 884 7.00 16.93 33.78
N GLY A 885 7.67 16.95 32.63
CA GLY A 885 8.32 15.80 32.04
C GLY A 885 9.40 15.21 32.93
N LEU A 886 9.60 13.89 32.81
CA LEU A 886 10.74 13.17 33.39
C LEU A 886 11.98 13.35 32.49
N TYR A 887 11.73 13.57 31.20
CA TYR A 887 12.70 13.88 30.16
C TYR A 887 12.46 15.28 29.60
N THR A 888 13.51 15.91 29.07
CA THR A 888 13.39 17.15 28.30
C THR A 888 12.70 16.89 26.97
N ALA A 889 12.23 17.94 26.31
CA ALA A 889 11.69 17.89 24.95
C ALA A 889 12.65 17.24 23.93
N ALA A 890 13.97 17.28 24.19
CA ALA A 890 15.01 16.71 23.35
C ALA A 890 15.42 15.27 23.75
N ARG A 891 14.58 14.57 24.53
CA ARG A 891 14.80 13.18 24.97
C ARG A 891 16.00 12.99 25.89
N LEU A 892 16.41 14.03 26.62
CA LEU A 892 17.45 13.93 27.64
C LEU A 892 16.83 13.72 29.03
N PRO A 893 17.37 12.83 29.88
CA PRO A 893 16.87 12.65 31.23
C PRO A 893 17.09 13.93 32.05
N LYS A 894 16.07 14.37 32.79
CA LYS A 894 16.19 15.57 33.65
C LYS A 894 16.90 15.27 34.97
N SER A 895 16.89 14.01 35.39
CA SER A 895 17.58 13.55 36.58
C SER A 895 17.78 12.04 36.54
N SER A 896 18.85 11.57 37.17
CA SER A 896 19.05 10.14 37.50
C SER A 896 18.06 9.60 38.54
N ALA A 897 17.31 10.47 39.23
CA ALA A 897 16.26 10.08 40.17
C ALA A 897 14.90 9.81 39.49
N PHE A 898 14.77 10.11 38.21
CA PHE A 898 13.60 9.79 37.39
C PHE A 898 13.82 8.48 36.64
N PRO A 899 12.72 7.76 36.36
CA PRO A 899 12.49 6.37 36.75
C PRO A 899 13.70 5.47 36.51
N LEU A 900 13.89 4.51 37.43
CA LEU A 900 14.88 3.48 37.23
C LEU A 900 14.51 2.65 35.98
N PRO A 901 15.50 2.25 35.16
CA PRO A 901 15.27 1.35 34.05
C PRO A 901 14.59 0.06 34.51
N LEU A 902 13.76 -0.52 33.62
CA LEU A 902 13.06 -1.80 33.85
C LEU A 902 13.98 -3.00 33.97
#